data_AF-A0A952U9C6-F1
#
_entry.id   AF-A0A952U9C6-F1
#
_cell.length_a   1.000
_cell.length_b   1.000
_cell.length_c   1.000
_cell.angle_alpha   90.00
_cell.angle_beta   90.00
_cell.angle_gamma   90.00
#
_symmetry.space_group_name_H-M   'P 1'
#
loop_
_entity.id
_entity.type
_entity.pdbx_description
1 polymer ?
#
loop_
_entity_poly.entity_id
_entity_poly.type
_entity_poly.pdbx_seq_one_letter_code
_entity_poly.pdbx_strand_id
1 'polypeptide(L)'
;MKTWHLTAGQPLAMRFAADARLDRIDYTDDQSWEIDFGSGDAPALAFQTRYGGRAGIVRIVPMFIVGGQPVYEADKLIEQPALVNFAPNFARVTMRLRPECHVISELWVMHSHVVGGRFTITNDGAMPITVRLDLIGQAMREEQSVRMNMLALEDATEALHLGQIGGVNPVLLLEGVGLYRPVEEGVRPKLSASVTLAAKGSATLRWVVCAEKLRQDSLINGYQWLFQTDWESNLARIEAFNDKLPTIESGDSELDAALAWSNHIALRSFITPTKQLANPTFVTARIPSRGFSPNGTGTDHNWQWNGQSVRVGYMALPTVAYLAPDLALGAFYNWLSVQADDGWIDSKPGAAGQRTKRLCPPLLAHVAWRLYQITNDKAFLEEAYPKLRAFYERWFAVDRDVDRDGYPEWSDDSHSGYSPNPLFGRTVRWTQGADMRYAESPDLGAYLINEGNTLIEIARAVDPQADVSAIQTRIDAVAAVLDTMWSAADSSYAYQDRDTHQTSRGSVLFKGKGDEAFDSQPILDPPNRLILRVIGGTNKAPNVSITVEGTDHTGKPVNETLATTDLVWLYGMGAAVTKYAYQRVRYVKFSGLSRVFTTEISTVDLARHNLTQLLPLWAGASDKDRAEKLRQTLKDKRYWHQYGVTIAPSDDPAYTPDNENGSGGVWGYWQAIMIESLLRHGFREDAAALLQTMITTRIRALKQQHGLYEAYNADTGEGLGDPDELMGILPLDLLLTAVGMRVVDARTVAYGPDFLLKQPFTISTSGVKVTATADKVSVTFPSGHQEDLTRQSDWQTFIDPTPEPVKAVVPAEPSKVEIELPPPPVTDIGEQLKAEEAPAPTVPVIVISDPDTPPPTLPEAPPPAVIPVVSKKDETMEIAVSHTDERKDEPPPSSSDPESPSTFKIPVKGE
;
A
#
# COMPACT_ATOMS: atom_id res chain seq x y z
N MET A 1 -21.57 -2.53 16.11
CA MET A 1 -20.61 -1.81 15.23
C MET A 1 -21.25 -0.52 14.74
N LYS A 2 -20.50 0.47 14.25
CA LYS A 2 -21.12 1.67 13.61
C LYS A 2 -21.99 1.23 12.42
N THR A 3 -23.20 1.78 12.36
CA THR A 3 -24.16 1.52 11.28
C THR A 3 -23.98 2.57 10.19
N TRP A 4 -23.89 2.11 8.96
CA TRP A 4 -23.69 2.89 7.75
C TRP A 4 -24.87 2.72 6.79
N HIS A 5 -24.88 3.53 5.73
CA HIS A 5 -25.78 3.36 4.59
C HIS A 5 -25.05 3.79 3.31
N LEU A 6 -24.04 3.02 2.91
CA LEU A 6 -23.17 3.35 1.78
C LEU A 6 -23.62 2.59 0.52
N THR A 7 -24.07 3.33 -0.49
CA THR A 7 -24.42 2.81 -1.83
C THR A 7 -23.28 3.03 -2.82
N ALA A 8 -23.39 2.51 -4.05
CA ALA A 8 -22.32 2.55 -5.06
C ALA A 8 -21.72 3.95 -5.38
N GLY A 9 -22.47 5.03 -5.14
CA GLY A 9 -21.99 6.41 -5.35
C GLY A 9 -21.29 7.05 -4.15
N GLN A 10 -21.24 6.35 -3.01
CA GLN A 10 -20.58 6.79 -1.79
C GLN A 10 -19.12 6.29 -1.75
N PRO A 11 -18.26 6.80 -0.83
CA PRO A 11 -16.91 6.29 -0.65
C PRO A 11 -16.93 4.79 -0.27
N LEU A 12 -16.29 3.94 -1.07
CA LEU A 12 -16.26 2.47 -0.90
C LEU A 12 -14.86 1.88 -1.13
N ALA A 13 -14.51 0.82 -0.39
CA ALA A 13 -13.32 -0.02 -0.61
C ALA A 13 -13.62 -1.48 -0.20
N MET A 14 -14.56 -2.11 -0.91
CA MET A 14 -15.27 -3.32 -0.47
C MET A 14 -14.49 -4.63 -0.65
N ARG A 15 -13.25 -4.67 -0.18
CA ARG A 15 -12.39 -5.86 -0.23
C ARG A 15 -12.13 -6.39 1.17
N PHE A 16 -12.24 -7.69 1.34
CA PHE A 16 -12.29 -8.40 2.61
C PHE A 16 -11.31 -9.57 2.62
N ALA A 17 -10.73 -9.86 3.78
CA ALA A 17 -9.82 -10.98 3.97
C ALA A 17 -9.92 -11.48 5.42
N ALA A 18 -9.47 -12.70 5.72
CA ALA A 18 -9.48 -13.22 7.09
C ALA A 18 -8.73 -12.27 8.05
N ASP A 19 -9.28 -12.03 9.25
CA ASP A 19 -8.76 -11.03 10.19
C ASP A 19 -7.70 -11.65 11.11
N ALA A 20 -6.47 -11.13 11.07
CA ALA A 20 -5.35 -11.64 11.87
C ALA A 20 -5.56 -11.49 13.40
N ARG A 21 -6.54 -10.70 13.84
CA ARG A 21 -6.95 -10.59 15.27
C ARG A 21 -7.79 -11.77 15.73
N LEU A 22 -8.39 -12.50 14.78
CA LEU A 22 -9.39 -13.54 15.05
C LEU A 22 -8.91 -14.94 14.68
N ASP A 23 -8.13 -15.05 13.60
CA ASP A 23 -7.65 -16.33 13.07
C ASP A 23 -6.24 -16.20 12.45
N ARG A 24 -5.62 -17.36 12.19
CA ARG A 24 -4.33 -17.48 11.51
C ARG A 24 -4.48 -17.19 10.02
N ILE A 25 -3.48 -16.51 9.45
CA ILE A 25 -3.41 -16.22 8.01
C ILE A 25 -2.40 -17.15 7.35
N ASP A 26 -2.79 -17.81 6.26
CA ASP A 26 -1.85 -18.54 5.40
C ASP A 26 -1.09 -17.54 4.53
N TYR A 27 0.12 -17.18 4.95
CA TYR A 27 0.98 -16.26 4.21
C TYR A 27 1.36 -16.76 2.80
N THR A 28 1.30 -18.06 2.54
CA THR A 28 1.68 -18.64 1.24
C THR A 28 0.52 -18.72 0.25
N ASP A 29 -0.72 -18.76 0.75
CA ASP A 29 -1.91 -18.79 -0.08
C ASP A 29 -3.11 -18.13 0.62
N ASP A 30 -3.11 -16.80 0.67
CA ASP A 30 -4.19 -16.01 1.26
C ASP A 30 -5.19 -15.55 0.20
N GLN A 31 -6.47 -15.94 0.36
CA GLN A 31 -7.51 -15.67 -0.62
C GLN A 31 -8.42 -14.54 -0.13
N SER A 32 -8.17 -13.34 -0.64
CA SER A 32 -9.02 -12.16 -0.42
C SER A 32 -10.22 -12.11 -1.37
N TRP A 33 -11.30 -11.48 -0.92
CA TRP A 33 -12.58 -11.38 -1.62
C TRP A 33 -13.03 -9.92 -1.76
N GLU A 34 -13.93 -9.67 -2.70
CA GLU A 34 -14.51 -8.36 -2.98
C GLU A 34 -16.03 -8.48 -3.11
N ILE A 35 -16.75 -7.48 -2.58
CA ILE A 35 -18.16 -7.25 -2.89
C ILE A 35 -18.23 -6.23 -4.00
N ASP A 36 -19.06 -6.48 -5.00
CA ASP A 36 -19.29 -5.57 -6.12
C ASP A 36 -20.77 -5.19 -6.19
N PHE A 37 -21.02 -3.89 -6.34
CA PHE A 37 -22.34 -3.33 -6.58
C PHE A 37 -22.45 -2.98 -8.06
N GLY A 38 -23.16 -3.82 -8.82
CA GLY A 38 -23.37 -3.58 -10.24
C GLY A 38 -24.27 -2.38 -10.53
N SER A 39 -24.35 -2.02 -11.81
CA SER A 39 -25.24 -0.97 -12.32
C SER A 39 -25.94 -1.43 -13.60
N GLY A 40 -27.10 -0.86 -13.92
CA GLY A 40 -27.88 -1.25 -15.08
C GLY A 40 -28.33 -2.71 -15.03
N ASP A 41 -28.06 -3.45 -16.10
CA ASP A 41 -28.38 -4.88 -16.27
C ASP A 41 -27.33 -5.82 -15.64
N ALA A 42 -26.26 -5.28 -15.06
CA ALA A 42 -25.30 -6.07 -14.30
C ALA A 42 -25.91 -6.58 -12.98
N PRO A 43 -25.38 -7.69 -12.41
CA PRO A 43 -25.82 -8.15 -11.09
C PRO A 43 -25.67 -7.07 -10.01
N ALA A 44 -26.73 -6.80 -9.27
CA ALA A 44 -26.78 -5.83 -8.19
C ALA A 44 -25.78 -6.13 -7.08
N LEU A 45 -25.59 -7.43 -6.78
CA LEU A 45 -24.64 -7.90 -5.79
C LEU A 45 -23.84 -9.07 -6.36
N ALA A 46 -22.53 -9.05 -6.17
CA ALA A 46 -21.66 -10.17 -6.48
C ALA A 46 -20.51 -10.28 -5.49
N PHE A 47 -20.10 -11.52 -5.18
CA PHE A 47 -18.88 -11.80 -4.41
C PHE A 47 -17.81 -12.32 -5.34
N GLN A 48 -16.61 -11.74 -5.29
CA GLN A 48 -15.58 -12.01 -6.29
C GLN A 48 -14.22 -12.25 -5.66
N THR A 49 -13.42 -13.05 -6.34
CA THR A 49 -11.99 -13.19 -6.06
C THR A 49 -11.22 -13.42 -7.35
N ARG A 50 -9.89 -13.35 -7.26
CA ARG A 50 -8.97 -13.77 -8.32
C ARG A 50 -8.02 -14.87 -7.82
N TYR A 51 -8.25 -15.39 -6.60
CA TYR A 51 -7.42 -16.39 -5.94
C TYR A 51 -5.92 -16.04 -6.02
N GLY A 52 -5.53 -14.85 -5.57
CA GLY A 52 -4.14 -14.40 -5.63
C GLY A 52 -3.56 -14.27 -7.04
N GLY A 53 -4.42 -13.96 -8.02
CA GLY A 53 -4.04 -13.80 -9.43
C GLY A 53 -4.06 -15.10 -10.25
N ARG A 54 -4.46 -16.23 -9.65
CA ARG A 54 -4.61 -17.54 -10.33
C ARG A 54 -5.78 -17.59 -11.31
N ALA A 55 -6.73 -16.67 -11.23
CA ALA A 55 -7.83 -16.48 -12.15
C ALA A 55 -7.92 -15.05 -12.68
N GLY A 56 -8.56 -14.88 -13.85
CA GLY A 56 -9.00 -13.56 -14.30
C GLY A 56 -10.04 -13.00 -13.33
N ILE A 57 -11.07 -13.81 -13.04
CA ILE A 57 -12.12 -13.53 -12.06
C ILE A 57 -12.85 -14.82 -11.71
N VAL A 58 -13.26 -14.94 -10.45
CA VAL A 58 -14.23 -15.93 -9.97
C VAL A 58 -15.31 -15.16 -9.23
N ARG A 59 -16.58 -15.43 -9.56
CA ARG A 59 -17.72 -14.67 -9.07
C ARG A 59 -18.85 -15.59 -8.63
N ILE A 60 -19.49 -15.24 -7.52
CA ILE A 60 -20.70 -15.86 -7.00
C ILE A 60 -21.79 -14.80 -7.06
N VAL A 61 -22.85 -15.08 -7.81
CA VAL A 61 -23.97 -14.15 -8.02
C VAL A 61 -25.23 -14.73 -7.39
N PRO A 62 -25.79 -14.10 -6.34
CA PRO A 62 -27.11 -14.45 -5.84
C PRO A 62 -28.19 -13.93 -6.79
N MET A 63 -29.06 -14.84 -7.22
CA MET A 63 -30.26 -14.53 -7.98
C MET A 63 -31.50 -14.97 -7.21
N PHE A 64 -32.36 -14.02 -6.86
CA PHE A 64 -33.59 -14.32 -6.14
C PHE A 64 -34.76 -14.45 -7.10
N ILE A 65 -35.65 -15.40 -6.87
CA ILE A 65 -36.86 -15.58 -7.65
C ILE A 65 -38.05 -15.42 -6.71
N VAL A 66 -38.79 -14.33 -6.92
CA VAL A 66 -39.92 -13.91 -6.09
C VAL A 66 -41.16 -13.83 -6.98
N GLY A 67 -42.17 -14.65 -6.69
CA GLY A 67 -43.37 -14.77 -7.54
C GLY A 67 -43.08 -15.31 -8.94
N GLY A 68 -42.06 -16.17 -9.08
CA GLY A 68 -41.65 -16.77 -10.36
C GLY A 68 -40.80 -15.88 -11.26
N GLN A 69 -40.45 -14.66 -10.83
CA GLN A 69 -39.64 -13.72 -11.60
C GLN A 69 -38.25 -13.56 -10.96
N PRO A 70 -37.16 -13.60 -11.74
CA PRO A 70 -35.81 -13.34 -11.23
C PRO A 70 -35.62 -11.85 -10.91
N VAL A 71 -34.99 -11.57 -9.77
CA VAL A 71 -34.63 -10.24 -9.26
C VAL A 71 -33.18 -10.33 -8.79
N TYR A 72 -32.27 -9.77 -9.58
CA TYR A 72 -30.83 -9.76 -9.28
C TYR A 72 -30.06 -8.68 -10.02
N GLU A 73 -30.57 -8.16 -11.15
CA GLU A 73 -29.98 -7.04 -11.88
C GLU A 73 -30.22 -5.74 -11.13
N ALA A 74 -29.24 -4.82 -11.14
CA ALA A 74 -29.29 -3.59 -10.35
C ALA A 74 -30.56 -2.77 -10.63
N ASP A 75 -30.93 -2.58 -11.90
CA ASP A 75 -32.12 -1.82 -12.30
C ASP A 75 -33.46 -2.46 -11.92
N LYS A 76 -33.48 -3.75 -11.56
CA LYS A 76 -34.68 -4.51 -11.15
C LYS A 76 -34.95 -4.47 -9.65
N LEU A 77 -34.04 -3.93 -8.83
CA LEU A 77 -34.24 -3.82 -7.38
C LEU A 77 -35.06 -2.58 -7.00
N ILE A 78 -35.90 -2.71 -5.97
CA ILE A 78 -36.67 -1.59 -5.40
C ILE A 78 -35.76 -0.67 -4.58
N GLU A 79 -34.88 -1.26 -3.77
CA GLU A 79 -33.83 -0.53 -3.04
C GLU A 79 -32.49 -1.17 -3.39
N GLN A 80 -31.57 -0.35 -3.90
CA GLN A 80 -30.22 -0.76 -4.27
C GLN A 80 -29.46 -1.30 -3.05
N PRO A 81 -28.47 -2.19 -3.28
CA PRO A 81 -27.61 -2.66 -2.21
C PRO A 81 -26.91 -1.50 -1.50
N ALA A 82 -26.98 -1.51 -0.17
CA ALA A 82 -26.30 -0.56 0.69
C ALA A 82 -25.52 -1.31 1.78
N LEU A 83 -24.24 -0.97 1.94
CA LEU A 83 -23.40 -1.48 3.01
C LEU A 83 -23.80 -0.84 4.35
N VAL A 84 -24.04 -1.68 5.36
CA VAL A 84 -24.58 -1.30 6.68
C VAL A 84 -23.53 -1.46 7.76
N ASN A 85 -22.80 -2.58 7.77
CA ASN A 85 -21.70 -2.81 8.70
C ASN A 85 -20.55 -3.49 7.97
N PHE A 86 -19.33 -3.25 8.41
CA PHE A 86 -18.16 -3.93 7.88
C PHE A 86 -17.04 -4.02 8.91
N ALA A 87 -16.20 -5.02 8.70
CA ALA A 87 -14.95 -5.29 9.39
C ALA A 87 -13.98 -5.93 8.38
N PRO A 88 -12.68 -6.09 8.69
CA PRO A 88 -11.70 -6.67 7.76
C PRO A 88 -12.14 -7.96 7.06
N ASN A 89 -12.84 -8.83 7.79
CA ASN A 89 -13.31 -10.14 7.32
C ASN A 89 -14.84 -10.25 7.18
N PHE A 90 -15.59 -9.16 7.34
CA PHE A 90 -17.06 -9.23 7.39
C PHE A 90 -17.72 -8.02 6.74
N ALA A 91 -18.87 -8.23 6.09
CA ALA A 91 -19.72 -7.16 5.60
C ALA A 91 -21.19 -7.55 5.69
N ARG A 92 -22.04 -6.55 6.00
CA ARG A 92 -23.49 -6.66 5.99
C ARG A 92 -24.07 -5.65 5.01
N VAL A 93 -24.83 -6.14 4.05
CA VAL A 93 -25.46 -5.38 2.98
C VAL A 93 -26.97 -5.55 3.07
N THR A 94 -27.72 -4.46 2.94
CA THR A 94 -29.18 -4.46 2.86
C THR A 94 -29.62 -4.19 1.43
N MET A 95 -30.70 -4.82 0.99
CA MET A 95 -31.36 -4.54 -0.28
C MET A 95 -32.84 -4.92 -0.24
N ARG A 96 -33.64 -4.39 -1.18
CA ARG A 96 -35.07 -4.72 -1.27
C ARG A 96 -35.42 -5.22 -2.66
N LEU A 97 -35.90 -6.46 -2.73
CA LEU A 97 -36.23 -7.16 -3.98
C LEU A 97 -37.61 -6.78 -4.48
N ARG A 98 -38.59 -6.69 -3.58
CA ARG A 98 -39.98 -6.28 -3.81
C ARG A 98 -40.48 -5.48 -2.61
N PRO A 99 -41.59 -4.70 -2.72
CA PRO A 99 -42.12 -3.93 -1.59
C PRO A 99 -42.29 -4.74 -0.30
N GLU A 100 -42.68 -6.01 -0.44
CA GLU A 100 -42.90 -6.97 0.64
C GLU A 100 -41.69 -7.86 0.96
N CYS A 101 -40.57 -7.79 0.21
CA CYS A 101 -39.45 -8.73 0.33
C CYS A 101 -38.12 -7.99 0.51
N HIS A 102 -37.62 -8.02 1.74
CA HIS A 102 -36.37 -7.40 2.18
C HIS A 102 -35.28 -8.47 2.37
N VAL A 103 -34.03 -8.14 2.02
CA VAL A 103 -32.89 -9.05 2.16
C VAL A 103 -31.74 -8.36 2.87
N ILE A 104 -31.21 -9.05 3.88
CA ILE A 104 -29.89 -8.77 4.46
C ILE A 104 -28.93 -9.84 3.96
N SER A 105 -27.87 -9.41 3.29
CA SER A 105 -26.78 -10.26 2.83
C SER A 105 -25.55 -10.02 3.70
N GLU A 106 -24.99 -11.08 4.26
CA GLU A 106 -23.75 -11.02 5.02
C GLU A 106 -22.66 -11.83 4.31
N LEU A 107 -21.46 -11.26 4.22
CA LEU A 107 -20.23 -11.92 3.77
C LEU A 107 -19.31 -12.11 4.97
N TRP A 108 -18.69 -13.27 5.09
CA TRP A 108 -17.70 -13.60 6.10
C TRP A 108 -16.52 -14.36 5.46
N VAL A 109 -15.34 -13.74 5.43
CA VAL A 109 -14.09 -14.42 5.09
C VAL A 109 -13.59 -15.11 6.35
N MET A 110 -13.93 -16.39 6.48
CA MET A 110 -13.72 -17.21 7.68
C MET A 110 -12.25 -17.51 7.90
N HIS A 111 -11.54 -17.86 6.82
CA HIS A 111 -10.14 -18.27 6.83
C HIS A 111 -9.50 -17.91 5.47
N SER A 112 -8.18 -17.99 5.34
CA SER A 112 -7.46 -17.74 4.07
C SER A 112 -7.94 -18.59 2.90
N HIS A 113 -8.62 -19.71 3.14
CA HIS A 113 -9.14 -20.63 2.11
C HIS A 113 -10.67 -20.77 2.11
N VAL A 114 -11.36 -20.02 2.98
CA VAL A 114 -12.79 -20.22 3.22
C VAL A 114 -13.49 -18.88 3.31
N VAL A 115 -14.50 -18.70 2.45
CA VAL A 115 -15.45 -17.60 2.54
C VAL A 115 -16.85 -18.20 2.65
N GLY A 116 -17.74 -17.51 3.33
CA GLY A 116 -19.15 -17.83 3.30
C GLY A 116 -19.99 -16.60 3.46
N GLY A 117 -21.29 -16.81 3.47
CA GLY A 117 -22.24 -15.75 3.71
C GLY A 117 -23.60 -16.29 4.07
N ARG A 118 -24.50 -15.40 4.47
CA ARG A 118 -25.89 -15.75 4.71
C ARG A 118 -26.83 -14.69 4.16
N PHE A 119 -27.98 -15.13 3.70
CA PHE A 119 -29.08 -14.27 3.27
C PHE A 119 -30.23 -14.44 4.24
N THR A 120 -30.55 -13.37 4.97
CA THR A 120 -31.77 -13.30 5.78
C THR A 120 -32.83 -12.59 4.96
N ILE A 121 -33.88 -13.33 4.60
CA ILE A 121 -34.96 -12.88 3.73
C ILE A 121 -36.21 -12.70 4.60
N THR A 122 -36.79 -11.50 4.57
CA THR A 122 -37.94 -11.12 5.39
C THR A 122 -39.13 -10.76 4.50
N ASN A 123 -40.30 -11.31 4.84
CA ASN A 123 -41.56 -10.98 4.21
C ASN A 123 -42.34 -9.96 5.04
N ASP A 124 -42.29 -8.69 4.64
CA ASP A 124 -43.06 -7.61 5.26
C ASP A 124 -44.54 -7.58 4.81
N GLY A 125 -44.93 -8.47 3.91
CA GLY A 125 -46.29 -8.58 3.39
C GLY A 125 -47.29 -9.20 4.38
N ALA A 126 -48.57 -9.07 4.03
CA ALA A 126 -49.68 -9.68 4.77
C ALA A 126 -50.01 -11.11 4.31
N MET A 127 -49.37 -11.60 3.24
CA MET A 127 -49.57 -12.92 2.66
C MET A 127 -48.24 -13.69 2.64
N PRO A 128 -48.24 -15.02 2.74
CA PRO A 128 -47.03 -15.81 2.59
C PRO A 128 -46.45 -15.69 1.19
N ILE A 129 -45.12 -15.74 1.09
CA ILE A 129 -44.38 -15.72 -0.17
C ILE A 129 -43.39 -16.87 -0.22
N THR A 130 -43.13 -17.39 -1.42
CA THR A 130 -42.03 -18.34 -1.66
C THR A 130 -40.92 -17.61 -2.41
N VAL A 131 -39.71 -17.72 -1.89
CA VAL A 131 -38.49 -17.16 -2.49
C VAL A 131 -37.54 -18.31 -2.80
N ARG A 132 -37.07 -18.37 -4.05
CA ARG A 132 -35.97 -19.27 -4.43
C ARG A 132 -34.68 -18.45 -4.58
N LEU A 133 -33.61 -18.89 -3.95
CA LEU A 133 -32.26 -18.38 -4.12
C LEU A 133 -31.49 -19.32 -5.06
N ASP A 134 -31.03 -18.77 -6.18
CA ASP A 134 -30.10 -19.41 -7.11
C ASP A 134 -28.71 -18.78 -6.92
N LEU A 135 -27.71 -19.54 -6.45
CA LEU A 135 -26.32 -19.11 -6.42
C LEU A 135 -25.59 -19.56 -7.68
N ILE A 136 -25.22 -18.59 -8.51
CA ILE A 136 -24.58 -18.83 -9.81
C ILE A 136 -23.08 -18.66 -9.68
N GLY A 137 -22.33 -19.71 -10.01
CA GLY A 137 -20.87 -19.66 -10.12
C GLY A 137 -20.44 -19.17 -11.51
N GLN A 138 -19.45 -18.29 -11.54
CA GLN A 138 -18.76 -17.87 -12.76
C GLN A 138 -17.25 -17.87 -12.51
N ALA A 139 -16.47 -18.35 -13.48
CA ALA A 139 -15.01 -18.34 -13.39
C ALA A 139 -14.43 -18.17 -14.79
N MET A 140 -13.46 -17.26 -14.90
CA MET A 140 -12.73 -17.01 -16.14
C MET A 140 -11.22 -17.03 -15.89
N ARG A 141 -10.50 -17.63 -16.84
CA ARG A 141 -9.04 -17.63 -16.89
C ARG A 141 -8.62 -17.38 -18.34
N GLU A 142 -7.70 -16.44 -18.55
CA GLU A 142 -7.18 -16.11 -19.90
C GLU A 142 -8.34 -15.87 -20.90
N GLU A 143 -9.35 -15.12 -20.46
CA GLU A 143 -10.58 -14.80 -21.22
C GLU A 143 -11.48 -16.00 -21.58
N GLN A 144 -11.18 -17.19 -21.09
CA GLN A 144 -11.97 -18.41 -21.29
C GLN A 144 -12.76 -18.80 -20.05
N SER A 145 -14.00 -19.24 -20.24
CA SER A 145 -14.84 -19.75 -19.16
C SER A 145 -14.29 -21.07 -18.61
N VAL A 146 -14.20 -21.20 -17.29
CA VAL A 146 -13.83 -22.46 -16.63
C VAL A 146 -15.06 -23.37 -16.54
N ARG A 147 -14.91 -24.63 -16.94
CA ARG A 147 -15.98 -25.64 -16.82
C ARG A 147 -16.20 -26.00 -15.34
N MET A 148 -17.46 -25.90 -14.91
CA MET A 148 -17.89 -26.26 -13.56
C MET A 148 -18.66 -27.58 -13.58
N ASN A 149 -18.70 -28.26 -12.44
CA ASN A 149 -19.38 -29.55 -12.30
C ASN A 149 -20.24 -29.58 -11.03
N MET A 150 -21.44 -30.15 -11.14
CA MET A 150 -22.25 -30.51 -9.98
C MET A 150 -21.67 -31.77 -9.33
N LEU A 151 -21.64 -31.79 -8.00
CA LEU A 151 -21.24 -32.93 -7.19
C LEU A 151 -22.46 -33.42 -6.41
N ALA A 152 -22.85 -34.68 -6.59
CA ALA A 152 -23.88 -35.32 -5.77
C ALA A 152 -23.26 -35.77 -4.44
N LEU A 153 -23.94 -35.48 -3.33
CA LEU A 153 -23.51 -35.83 -1.97
C LEU A 153 -24.32 -37.02 -1.43
N GLU A 154 -23.78 -37.71 -0.42
CA GLU A 154 -24.38 -38.93 0.15
C GLU A 154 -25.73 -38.68 0.84
N ASP A 155 -25.94 -37.47 1.36
CA ASP A 155 -27.18 -37.03 2.01
C ASP A 155 -28.27 -36.58 1.03
N ALA A 156 -28.09 -36.88 -0.26
CA ALA A 156 -28.97 -36.46 -1.35
C ALA A 156 -29.05 -34.94 -1.56
N THR A 157 -28.01 -34.20 -1.14
CA THR A 157 -27.81 -32.79 -1.53
C THR A 157 -26.74 -32.66 -2.62
N GLU A 158 -26.43 -31.44 -3.03
CA GLU A 158 -25.45 -31.16 -4.07
C GLU A 158 -24.49 -30.03 -3.69
N ALA A 159 -23.30 -30.09 -4.26
CA ALA A 159 -22.30 -29.04 -4.22
C ALA A 159 -21.91 -28.62 -5.64
N LEU A 160 -21.40 -27.39 -5.80
CA LEU A 160 -20.91 -26.88 -7.08
C LEU A 160 -19.38 -26.76 -7.04
N HIS A 161 -18.69 -27.58 -7.83
CA HIS A 161 -17.26 -27.42 -8.07
C HIS A 161 -17.03 -26.36 -9.16
N LEU A 162 -16.38 -25.25 -8.82
CA LEU A 162 -16.14 -24.10 -9.71
C LEU A 162 -15.04 -24.35 -10.75
N GLY A 163 -14.52 -25.59 -10.81
CA GLY A 163 -13.43 -25.99 -11.69
C GLY A 163 -12.07 -25.85 -11.02
N GLN A 164 -11.03 -26.43 -11.63
CA GLN A 164 -9.67 -26.30 -11.12
C GLN A 164 -9.09 -24.94 -11.53
N ILE A 165 -8.62 -24.16 -10.55
CA ILE A 165 -8.17 -22.79 -10.73
C ILE A 165 -6.77 -22.63 -10.15
N GLY A 166 -5.75 -22.58 -11.01
CA GLY A 166 -4.35 -22.35 -10.60
C GLY A 166 -3.85 -23.22 -9.44
N GLY A 167 -4.31 -24.47 -9.34
CA GLY A 167 -3.91 -25.42 -8.30
C GLY A 167 -4.88 -25.55 -7.11
N VAL A 168 -5.94 -24.76 -7.03
CA VAL A 168 -7.04 -24.97 -6.07
C VAL A 168 -8.29 -25.54 -6.75
N ASN A 169 -9.16 -26.16 -5.95
CA ASN A 169 -10.40 -26.79 -6.40
C ASN A 169 -11.61 -26.24 -5.61
N PRO A 170 -12.08 -25.01 -5.90
CA PRO A 170 -13.13 -24.39 -5.11
C PRO A 170 -14.46 -25.15 -5.19
N VAL A 171 -15.06 -25.41 -4.02
CA VAL A 171 -16.36 -26.08 -3.88
C VAL A 171 -17.32 -25.14 -3.14
N LEU A 172 -18.43 -24.81 -3.78
CA LEU A 172 -19.54 -24.04 -3.23
C LEU A 172 -20.60 -25.00 -2.65
N LEU A 173 -21.06 -24.68 -1.44
CA LEU A 173 -22.15 -25.34 -0.71
C LEU A 173 -23.22 -24.31 -0.34
N LEU A 174 -24.48 -24.73 -0.30
CA LEU A 174 -25.63 -23.90 0.06
C LEU A 174 -26.60 -24.72 0.92
N GLU A 175 -27.15 -24.11 1.96
CA GLU A 175 -28.18 -24.75 2.79
C GLU A 175 -29.51 -24.90 2.06
N GLY A 176 -30.25 -25.97 2.40
CA GLY A 176 -31.59 -26.19 1.85
C GLY A 176 -31.60 -26.51 0.36
N VAL A 177 -30.46 -26.93 -0.20
CA VAL A 177 -30.37 -27.46 -1.57
C VAL A 177 -31.09 -28.81 -1.61
N GLY A 178 -32.10 -28.91 -2.47
CA GLY A 178 -32.74 -30.18 -2.80
C GLY A 178 -32.09 -30.85 -4.00
N LEU A 179 -32.45 -32.13 -4.24
CA LEU A 179 -32.02 -32.87 -5.44
C LEU A 179 -32.36 -32.11 -6.72
N TYR A 180 -31.35 -31.91 -7.55
CA TYR A 180 -31.51 -31.36 -8.89
C TYR A 180 -32.13 -32.38 -9.85
N ARG A 181 -33.05 -31.90 -10.70
CA ARG A 181 -33.55 -32.64 -11.87
C ARG A 181 -32.69 -32.24 -13.08
N PRO A 182 -32.28 -33.18 -13.94
CA PRO A 182 -31.20 -33.00 -14.91
C PRO A 182 -31.37 -31.75 -15.78
N VAL A 183 -30.26 -31.06 -16.05
CA VAL A 183 -30.19 -29.86 -16.89
C VAL A 183 -30.43 -30.27 -18.34
N GLU A 184 -31.28 -29.52 -19.03
CA GLU A 184 -31.19 -29.40 -20.49
C GLU A 184 -29.81 -28.83 -20.88
N GLU A 185 -29.24 -29.26 -22.00
CA GLU A 185 -27.99 -28.70 -22.52
C GLU A 185 -28.08 -27.16 -22.62
N GLY A 186 -27.13 -26.44 -22.01
CA GLY A 186 -26.99 -24.98 -22.15
C GLY A 186 -27.31 -24.12 -20.92
N VAL A 187 -27.77 -24.68 -19.79
CA VAL A 187 -28.02 -23.89 -18.57
C VAL A 187 -26.75 -23.76 -17.72
N ARG A 188 -26.49 -22.56 -17.20
CA ARG A 188 -25.35 -22.27 -16.32
C ARG A 188 -25.46 -23.06 -15.00
N PRO A 189 -24.36 -23.69 -14.53
CA PRO A 189 -24.36 -24.44 -13.28
C PRO A 189 -24.57 -23.52 -12.07
N LYS A 190 -25.46 -23.93 -11.16
CA LYS A 190 -25.92 -23.15 -10.01
C LYS A 190 -26.41 -24.07 -8.88
N LEU A 191 -26.43 -23.56 -7.65
CA LEU A 191 -27.13 -24.19 -6.53
C LEU A 191 -28.44 -23.46 -6.26
N SER A 192 -29.51 -24.19 -5.94
CA SER A 192 -30.84 -23.61 -5.72
C SER A 192 -31.44 -24.08 -4.40
N ALA A 193 -31.92 -23.13 -3.60
CA ALA A 193 -32.66 -23.39 -2.36
C ALA A 193 -33.95 -22.56 -2.35
N SER A 194 -35.04 -23.11 -1.81
CA SER A 194 -36.34 -22.41 -1.71
C SER A 194 -36.82 -22.33 -0.28
N VAL A 195 -37.32 -21.17 0.12
CA VAL A 195 -37.92 -20.94 1.44
C VAL A 195 -39.32 -20.35 1.26
N THR A 196 -40.27 -20.83 2.07
CA THR A 196 -41.62 -20.26 2.15
C THR A 196 -41.71 -19.46 3.44
N LEU A 197 -41.92 -18.15 3.30
CA LEU A 197 -42.02 -17.20 4.38
C LEU A 197 -43.49 -16.96 4.71
N ALA A 198 -43.88 -17.15 5.96
CA ALA A 198 -45.19 -16.68 6.43
C ALA A 198 -45.30 -15.15 6.29
N ALA A 199 -46.51 -14.61 6.39
CA ALA A 199 -46.71 -13.16 6.53
C ALA A 199 -45.92 -12.67 7.75
N LYS A 200 -45.11 -11.61 7.61
CA LYS A 200 -44.21 -11.10 8.66
C LYS A 200 -43.13 -12.08 9.12
N GLY A 201 -42.91 -13.18 8.39
CA GLY A 201 -41.89 -14.18 8.69
C GLY A 201 -40.54 -13.89 8.02
N SER A 202 -39.48 -14.52 8.54
CA SER A 202 -38.14 -14.47 7.97
C SER A 202 -37.52 -15.87 7.89
N ALA A 203 -36.59 -16.06 6.96
CA ALA A 203 -35.75 -17.26 6.89
C ALA A 203 -34.32 -16.89 6.50
N THR A 204 -33.37 -17.74 6.88
CA THR A 204 -31.95 -17.55 6.61
C THR A 204 -31.44 -18.73 5.79
N LEU A 205 -30.63 -18.44 4.76
CA LEU A 205 -29.91 -19.42 3.96
C LEU A 205 -28.42 -19.11 3.98
N ARG A 206 -27.59 -20.05 4.44
CA ARG A 206 -26.12 -19.90 4.48
C ARG A 206 -25.46 -20.60 3.30
N TRP A 207 -24.30 -20.09 2.89
CA TRP A 207 -23.45 -20.68 1.87
C TRP A 207 -21.98 -20.57 2.24
N VAL A 208 -21.16 -21.48 1.73
CA VAL A 208 -19.71 -21.51 1.94
C VAL A 208 -19.01 -21.90 0.64
N VAL A 209 -17.91 -21.21 0.32
CA VAL A 209 -16.91 -21.66 -0.64
C VAL A 209 -15.61 -21.94 0.08
N CYS A 210 -15.10 -23.15 -0.08
CA CYS A 210 -13.77 -23.54 0.35
C CYS A 210 -12.92 -23.88 -0.87
N ALA A 211 -11.68 -23.40 -0.91
CA ALA A 211 -10.75 -23.57 -2.03
C ALA A 211 -9.38 -24.04 -1.56
N GLU A 212 -9.26 -25.36 -1.46
CA GLU A 212 -8.06 -26.11 -1.11
C GLU A 212 -7.39 -26.72 -2.34
N LYS A 213 -6.18 -27.25 -2.16
CA LYS A 213 -5.44 -27.97 -3.21
C LYS A 213 -6.19 -29.19 -3.71
N LEU A 214 -6.83 -29.95 -2.82
CA LEU A 214 -7.64 -31.11 -3.19
C LEU A 214 -9.13 -30.73 -3.13
N ARG A 215 -9.88 -31.22 -4.12
CA ARG A 215 -11.34 -31.06 -4.18
C ARG A 215 -12.03 -31.69 -2.96
N GLN A 216 -11.52 -32.83 -2.50
CA GLN A 216 -12.07 -33.53 -1.34
C GLN A 216 -11.91 -32.70 -0.06
N ASP A 217 -10.73 -32.11 0.17
CA ASP A 217 -10.49 -31.23 1.32
C ASP A 217 -11.39 -30.00 1.26
N SER A 218 -11.57 -29.41 0.07
CA SER A 218 -12.49 -28.29 -0.14
C SER A 218 -13.92 -28.64 0.24
N LEU A 219 -14.39 -29.84 -0.12
CA LEU A 219 -15.73 -30.31 0.22
C LEU A 219 -15.86 -30.57 1.73
N ILE A 220 -14.90 -31.26 2.35
CA ILE A 220 -14.92 -31.61 3.78
C ILE A 220 -14.88 -30.35 4.64
N ASN A 221 -13.91 -29.47 4.41
CA ASN A 221 -13.76 -28.23 5.15
C ASN A 221 -14.96 -27.30 4.93
N GLY A 222 -15.44 -27.19 3.68
CA GLY A 222 -16.65 -26.42 3.39
C GLY A 222 -17.88 -26.92 4.16
N TYR A 223 -18.06 -28.25 4.26
CA TYR A 223 -19.16 -28.85 5.02
C TYR A 223 -19.04 -28.57 6.51
N GLN A 224 -17.83 -28.68 7.08
CA GLN A 224 -17.56 -28.33 8.48
C GLN A 224 -17.94 -26.88 8.77
N TRP A 225 -17.47 -25.93 7.97
CA TRP A 225 -17.79 -24.52 8.14
C TRP A 225 -19.27 -24.20 7.98
N LEU A 226 -19.97 -24.86 7.06
CA LEU A 226 -21.40 -24.60 6.84
C LEU A 226 -22.28 -25.18 7.94
N PHE A 227 -22.05 -26.44 8.33
CA PHE A 227 -22.99 -27.20 9.16
C PHE A 227 -22.52 -27.47 10.59
N GLN A 228 -21.22 -27.43 10.86
CA GLN A 228 -20.67 -27.82 12.17
C GLN A 228 -20.10 -26.62 12.96
N THR A 229 -19.84 -25.49 12.30
CA THR A 229 -19.41 -24.26 12.97
C THR A 229 -20.58 -23.51 13.58
N ASP A 230 -20.39 -22.96 14.79
CA ASP A 230 -21.33 -22.01 15.40
C ASP A 230 -21.13 -20.61 14.79
N TRP A 231 -22.00 -20.25 13.85
CA TRP A 231 -21.95 -18.97 13.16
C TRP A 231 -22.28 -17.80 14.09
N GLU A 232 -23.27 -17.94 14.97
CA GLU A 232 -23.73 -16.81 15.80
C GLU A 232 -22.65 -16.39 16.78
N SER A 233 -21.97 -17.35 17.43
CA SER A 233 -20.86 -17.04 18.33
C SER A 233 -19.68 -16.38 17.61
N ASN A 234 -19.35 -16.83 16.39
CA ASN A 234 -18.26 -16.23 15.61
C ASN A 234 -18.60 -14.83 15.11
N LEU A 235 -19.82 -14.63 14.61
CA LEU A 235 -20.30 -13.31 14.20
C LEU A 235 -20.33 -12.35 15.39
N ALA A 236 -20.88 -12.76 16.54
CA ALA A 236 -20.87 -11.97 17.75
C ALA A 236 -19.45 -11.60 18.22
N ARG A 237 -18.47 -12.50 18.05
CA ARG A 237 -17.06 -12.20 18.31
C ARG A 237 -16.52 -11.13 17.37
N ILE A 238 -16.84 -11.19 16.07
CA ILE A 238 -16.47 -10.14 15.09
C ILE A 238 -17.07 -8.79 15.52
N GLU A 239 -18.37 -8.76 15.86
CA GLU A 239 -19.02 -7.52 16.29
C GLU A 239 -18.36 -6.96 17.56
N ALA A 240 -18.13 -7.81 18.58
CA ALA A 240 -17.52 -7.40 19.84
C ALA A 240 -16.07 -6.87 19.70
N PHE A 241 -15.29 -7.40 18.76
CA PHE A 241 -13.95 -6.87 18.46
C PHE A 241 -14.01 -5.49 17.79
N ASN A 242 -14.95 -5.30 16.87
CA ASN A 242 -15.06 -4.06 16.10
C ASN A 242 -15.84 -2.96 16.85
N ASP A 243 -16.64 -3.32 17.86
CA ASP A 243 -17.31 -2.38 18.78
C ASP A 243 -16.33 -1.63 19.69
N LYS A 244 -15.14 -2.17 19.87
CA LYS A 244 -14.05 -1.52 20.62
C LYS A 244 -13.29 -0.50 19.79
N LEU A 245 -13.48 -0.47 18.46
CA LEU A 245 -12.79 0.48 17.60
C LEU A 245 -13.32 1.91 17.84
N PRO A 246 -12.48 2.94 17.68
CA PRO A 246 -12.91 4.31 17.82
C PRO A 246 -14.05 4.66 16.86
N THR A 247 -15.10 5.29 17.38
CA THR A 247 -16.15 5.92 16.58
C THR A 247 -15.78 7.36 16.29
N ILE A 248 -15.80 7.73 15.01
CA ILE A 248 -15.42 9.06 14.52
C ILE A 248 -16.65 9.76 13.95
N GLU A 249 -16.80 11.04 14.29
CA GLU A 249 -17.80 11.96 13.76
C GLU A 249 -17.13 13.31 13.45
N SER A 250 -16.85 13.58 12.18
CA SER A 250 -16.16 14.79 11.72
C SER A 250 -17.09 15.92 11.28
N GLY A 251 -18.41 15.67 11.26
CA GLY A 251 -19.40 16.55 10.63
C GLY A 251 -19.46 16.42 9.10
N ASP A 252 -18.62 15.58 8.50
CA ASP A 252 -18.62 15.22 7.08
C ASP A 252 -18.72 13.69 6.95
N SER A 253 -19.85 13.19 6.44
CA SER A 253 -20.09 11.75 6.32
C SER A 253 -19.16 11.07 5.32
N GLU A 254 -18.64 11.78 4.32
CA GLU A 254 -17.70 11.23 3.34
C GLU A 254 -16.30 11.08 3.95
N LEU A 255 -15.87 12.05 4.77
CA LEU A 255 -14.64 11.94 5.55
C LEU A 255 -14.73 10.81 6.59
N ASP A 256 -15.85 10.70 7.31
CA ASP A 256 -16.09 9.60 8.25
C ASP A 256 -15.97 8.24 7.55
N ALA A 257 -16.58 8.10 6.37
CA ALA A 257 -16.50 6.87 5.58
C ALA A 257 -15.06 6.60 5.10
N ALA A 258 -14.34 7.63 4.63
CA ALA A 258 -12.95 7.50 4.18
C ALA A 258 -11.99 7.08 5.31
N LEU A 259 -12.20 7.58 6.53
CA LEU A 259 -11.45 7.15 7.72
C LEU A 259 -11.80 5.71 8.10
N ALA A 260 -13.07 5.33 8.03
CA ALA A 260 -13.49 3.97 8.32
C ALA A 260 -12.89 2.96 7.31
N TRP A 261 -12.84 3.31 6.02
CA TRP A 261 -12.14 2.50 5.00
C TRP A 261 -10.63 2.46 5.19
N SER A 262 -10.01 3.57 5.62
CA SER A 262 -8.59 3.61 5.96
C SER A 262 -8.26 2.68 7.14
N ASN A 263 -9.08 2.68 8.19
CA ASN A 263 -8.96 1.79 9.34
C ASN A 263 -9.17 0.32 8.94
N HIS A 264 -10.14 0.06 8.06
CA HIS A 264 -10.40 -1.28 7.51
C HIS A 264 -9.21 -1.81 6.72
N ILE A 265 -8.64 -1.02 5.81
CA ILE A 265 -7.46 -1.40 5.02
C ILE A 265 -6.27 -1.63 5.95
N ALA A 266 -6.06 -0.75 6.94
CA ALA A 266 -4.97 -0.88 7.91
C ALA A 266 -5.04 -2.19 8.69
N LEU A 267 -6.19 -2.55 9.25
CA LEU A 267 -6.37 -3.79 10.00
C LEU A 267 -6.32 -5.03 9.11
N ARG A 268 -6.98 -4.99 7.94
CA ARG A 268 -7.01 -6.12 6.99
C ARG A 268 -5.61 -6.51 6.50
N SER A 269 -4.71 -5.55 6.38
CA SER A 269 -3.37 -5.76 5.82
C SER A 269 -2.43 -6.56 6.73
N PHE A 270 -2.82 -6.87 7.97
CA PHE A 270 -2.02 -7.67 8.88
C PHE A 270 -2.12 -9.16 8.59
N ILE A 271 -1.00 -9.85 8.82
CA ILE A 271 -0.88 -11.29 8.85
C ILE A 271 -0.31 -11.73 10.20
N THR A 272 -0.71 -12.93 10.64
CA THR A 272 -0.27 -13.50 11.90
C THR A 272 1.23 -13.85 11.92
N PRO A 273 1.83 -14.06 13.11
CA PRO A 273 3.20 -14.55 13.24
C PRO A 273 3.50 -15.77 12.35
N THR A 274 4.74 -15.86 11.91
CA THR A 274 5.26 -16.96 11.08
C THR A 274 6.46 -17.60 11.73
N LYS A 275 7.00 -18.66 11.11
CA LYS A 275 8.24 -19.28 11.59
C LYS A 275 9.44 -18.32 11.58
N GLN A 276 9.44 -17.32 10.69
CA GLN A 276 10.59 -16.42 10.49
C GLN A 276 10.42 -15.06 11.17
N LEU A 277 9.18 -14.67 11.51
CA LEU A 277 8.85 -13.47 12.27
C LEU A 277 7.89 -13.84 13.40
N ALA A 278 8.36 -13.71 14.64
CA ALA A 278 7.64 -14.14 15.84
C ALA A 278 6.44 -13.26 16.20
N ASN A 279 6.34 -12.07 15.61
CA ASN A 279 5.24 -11.14 15.85
C ASN A 279 4.41 -10.94 14.56
N PRO A 280 3.16 -10.46 14.67
CA PRO A 280 2.36 -10.07 13.52
C PRO A 280 3.12 -9.10 12.60
N THR A 281 2.88 -9.18 11.30
CA THR A 281 3.45 -8.26 10.32
C THR A 281 2.37 -7.82 9.34
N PHE A 282 2.70 -6.98 8.37
CA PHE A 282 1.75 -6.46 7.38
C PHE A 282 2.28 -6.61 5.97
N VAL A 283 1.34 -6.73 5.04
CA VAL A 283 1.57 -6.64 3.59
C VAL A 283 0.96 -5.32 3.09
N THR A 284 1.46 -4.78 2.00
CA THR A 284 1.08 -3.41 1.59
C THR A 284 -0.22 -3.36 0.78
N ALA A 285 -0.61 -4.45 0.11
CA ALA A 285 -1.89 -4.57 -0.60
C ALA A 285 -2.45 -6.00 -0.49
N ARG A 286 -3.45 -6.19 0.37
CA ARG A 286 -4.11 -7.48 0.60
C ARG A 286 -5.42 -7.59 -0.19
N ILE A 287 -5.28 -7.76 -1.51
CA ILE A 287 -6.38 -7.69 -2.49
C ILE A 287 -6.55 -9.01 -3.27
N PRO A 288 -7.70 -9.26 -3.94
CA PRO A 288 -7.96 -10.56 -4.59
C PRO A 288 -6.94 -11.04 -5.62
N SER A 289 -6.19 -10.13 -6.25
CA SER A 289 -5.13 -10.43 -7.23
C SER A 289 -3.77 -10.77 -6.61
N ARG A 290 -3.63 -10.73 -5.28
CA ARG A 290 -2.39 -10.98 -4.53
C ARG A 290 -2.62 -12.00 -3.40
N GLY A 291 -1.54 -12.45 -2.76
CA GLY A 291 -1.59 -13.37 -1.61
C GLY A 291 -1.20 -14.82 -1.92
N PHE A 292 -0.89 -15.15 -3.18
CA PHE A 292 -0.42 -16.47 -3.57
C PHE A 292 1.08 -16.49 -3.86
N SER A 293 1.79 -17.43 -3.25
CA SER A 293 3.19 -17.78 -3.51
C SER A 293 3.26 -19.00 -4.44
N PRO A 294 3.64 -18.83 -5.72
CA PRO A 294 3.79 -19.93 -6.67
C PRO A 294 4.65 -21.10 -6.17
N ASN A 295 5.73 -20.81 -5.43
CA ASN A 295 6.64 -21.81 -4.89
C ASN A 295 6.16 -22.41 -3.56
N GLY A 296 5.08 -21.88 -2.96
CA GLY A 296 4.53 -22.35 -1.68
C GLY A 296 5.40 -22.07 -0.46
N THR A 297 6.41 -21.20 -0.59
CA THR A 297 7.36 -20.85 0.49
C THR A 297 7.18 -19.42 1.00
N GLY A 298 6.46 -18.59 0.25
CA GLY A 298 6.34 -17.14 0.47
C GLY A 298 7.57 -16.35 0.00
N THR A 299 8.71 -16.98 -0.29
CA THR A 299 9.96 -16.27 -0.63
C THR A 299 9.92 -15.56 -1.98
N ASP A 300 9.01 -15.99 -2.85
CA ASP A 300 8.76 -15.49 -4.22
C ASP A 300 7.62 -14.46 -4.29
N HIS A 301 7.09 -14.02 -3.14
CA HIS A 301 6.16 -12.90 -3.09
C HIS A 301 6.75 -11.65 -3.73
N ASN A 302 5.88 -10.87 -4.36
CA ASN A 302 6.25 -9.58 -4.94
C ASN A 302 6.56 -8.53 -3.85
N TRP A 303 6.88 -7.31 -4.27
CA TRP A 303 7.21 -6.22 -3.35
C TRP A 303 6.08 -5.82 -2.39
N GLN A 304 4.81 -6.12 -2.68
CA GLN A 304 3.70 -5.80 -1.77
C GLN A 304 3.58 -6.80 -0.62
N TRP A 305 4.07 -8.04 -0.82
CA TRP A 305 3.93 -9.13 0.14
C TRP A 305 5.26 -9.58 0.76
N ASN A 306 6.41 -9.14 0.26
CA ASN A 306 7.72 -9.61 0.69
C ASN A 306 8.34 -8.86 1.90
N GLY A 307 7.53 -8.20 2.73
CA GLY A 307 7.93 -7.74 4.06
C GLY A 307 7.49 -6.33 4.45
N GLN A 308 7.80 -5.94 5.68
CA GLN A 308 7.37 -4.69 6.30
C GLN A 308 8.44 -3.59 6.21
N SER A 309 8.19 -2.55 5.42
CA SER A 309 9.11 -1.39 5.34
C SER A 309 8.75 -0.34 6.40
N VAL A 310 9.76 0.34 6.95
CA VAL A 310 9.53 1.37 7.98
C VAL A 310 8.73 2.57 7.47
N ARG A 311 8.79 2.90 6.17
CA ARG A 311 8.00 3.99 5.57
C ARG A 311 6.49 3.68 5.58
N VAL A 312 6.14 2.44 5.24
CA VAL A 312 4.76 1.94 5.42
C VAL A 312 4.41 1.90 6.90
N GLY A 313 5.38 1.51 7.74
CA GLY A 313 5.23 1.54 9.19
C GLY A 313 4.88 2.93 9.74
N TYR A 314 5.56 3.96 9.25
CA TYR A 314 5.30 5.37 9.59
C TYR A 314 3.88 5.80 9.22
N MET A 315 3.40 5.42 8.05
CA MET A 315 2.04 5.76 7.61
C MET A 315 0.94 5.01 8.38
N ALA A 316 1.16 3.73 8.68
CA ALA A 316 0.09 2.84 9.12
C ALA A 316 0.11 2.51 10.61
N LEU A 317 1.28 2.25 11.22
CA LEU A 317 1.34 1.71 12.59
C LEU A 317 0.76 2.64 13.65
N PRO A 318 0.94 3.98 13.59
CA PRO A 318 0.26 4.87 14.53
C PRO A 318 -1.27 4.79 14.43
N THR A 319 -1.82 4.68 13.21
CA THR A 319 -3.25 4.42 13.01
C THR A 319 -3.64 3.08 13.62
N VAL A 320 -2.89 2.01 13.35
CA VAL A 320 -3.15 0.68 13.89
C VAL A 320 -3.04 0.66 15.42
N ALA A 321 -2.19 1.47 16.03
CA ALA A 321 -2.06 1.54 17.49
C ALA A 321 -3.36 1.99 18.18
N TYR A 322 -4.14 2.90 17.56
CA TYR A 322 -5.48 3.26 18.05
C TYR A 322 -6.53 2.15 17.88
N LEU A 323 -6.30 1.21 16.94
CA LEU A 323 -7.28 0.20 16.55
C LEU A 323 -7.01 -1.18 17.18
N ALA A 324 -5.73 -1.56 17.26
CA ALA A 324 -5.20 -2.85 17.68
C ALA A 324 -3.72 -2.69 18.10
N PRO A 325 -3.44 -2.19 19.32
CA PRO A 325 -2.08 -1.85 19.77
C PRO A 325 -1.11 -3.04 19.70
N ASP A 326 -1.57 -4.26 20.01
CA ASP A 326 -0.75 -5.48 19.95
C ASP A 326 -0.21 -5.76 18.53
N LEU A 327 -1.01 -5.47 17.50
CA LEU A 327 -0.57 -5.62 16.10
C LEU A 327 0.50 -4.59 15.76
N ALA A 328 0.31 -3.33 16.19
CA ALA A 328 1.24 -2.25 15.91
C ALA A 328 2.60 -2.46 16.60
N LEU A 329 2.58 -2.77 17.89
CA LEU A 329 3.78 -3.07 18.68
C LEU A 329 4.47 -4.35 18.17
N GLY A 330 3.70 -5.40 17.89
CA GLY A 330 4.22 -6.65 17.34
C GLY A 330 4.96 -6.44 16.01
N ALA A 331 4.36 -5.71 15.06
CA ALA A 331 5.03 -5.36 13.82
C ALA A 331 6.30 -4.55 14.07
N PHE A 332 6.31 -3.64 15.04
CA PHE A 332 7.52 -2.89 15.38
C PHE A 332 8.64 -3.80 15.91
N TYR A 333 8.31 -4.75 16.79
CA TYR A 333 9.26 -5.70 17.36
C TYR A 333 9.97 -6.57 16.30
N ASN A 334 9.35 -6.81 15.14
CA ASN A 334 10.00 -7.53 14.04
C ASN A 334 11.24 -6.80 13.50
N TRP A 335 11.32 -5.46 13.53
CA TRP A 335 12.56 -4.75 13.18
C TRP A 335 13.63 -4.95 14.26
N LEU A 336 13.24 -4.86 15.54
CA LEU A 336 14.16 -5.05 16.67
C LEU A 336 14.68 -6.49 16.80
N SER A 337 13.90 -7.47 16.33
CA SER A 337 14.28 -8.90 16.38
C SER A 337 15.26 -9.31 15.29
N VAL A 338 15.37 -8.53 14.21
CA VAL A 338 16.31 -8.80 13.11
C VAL A 338 17.57 -7.93 13.17
N GLN A 339 17.73 -7.19 14.26
CA GLN A 339 18.92 -6.38 14.49
C GLN A 339 20.16 -7.26 14.64
N ALA A 340 21.23 -6.91 13.95
CA ALA A 340 22.55 -7.53 14.11
C ALA A 340 23.35 -6.89 15.26
N ASP A 341 24.42 -7.55 15.69
CA ASP A 341 25.24 -7.13 16.83
C ASP A 341 25.88 -5.73 16.65
N ASP A 342 26.11 -5.29 15.42
CA ASP A 342 26.65 -3.96 15.09
C ASP A 342 25.58 -2.85 15.07
N GLY A 343 24.32 -3.19 15.37
CA GLY A 343 23.19 -2.28 15.32
C GLY A 343 22.44 -2.27 13.99
N TRP A 344 22.90 -3.00 12.96
CA TRP A 344 22.24 -3.05 11.66
C TRP A 344 20.83 -3.64 11.75
N ILE A 345 19.84 -2.92 11.20
CA ILE A 345 18.46 -3.39 11.05
C ILE A 345 18.12 -3.42 9.56
N ASP A 346 17.59 -4.54 9.07
CA ASP A 346 17.13 -4.65 7.68
C ASP A 346 15.94 -3.72 7.41
N SER A 347 15.95 -3.04 6.25
CA SER A 347 14.91 -2.08 5.89
C SER A 347 13.53 -2.70 5.67
N LYS A 348 13.45 -4.00 5.41
CA LYS A 348 12.20 -4.70 5.09
C LYS A 348 12.27 -6.19 5.41
N PRO A 349 12.21 -6.58 6.70
CA PRO A 349 12.12 -7.99 7.07
C PRO A 349 10.79 -8.58 6.60
N GLY A 350 10.84 -9.73 5.92
CA GLY A 350 9.69 -10.46 5.41
C GLY A 350 9.34 -11.73 6.19
N ALA A 351 8.08 -12.14 6.08
CA ALA A 351 7.48 -13.24 6.85
C ALA A 351 7.96 -14.65 6.44
N ALA A 352 8.60 -14.79 5.27
CA ALA A 352 9.32 -16.00 4.87
C ALA A 352 10.84 -15.85 5.03
N GLY A 353 11.31 -14.89 5.83
CA GLY A 353 12.74 -14.66 6.06
C GLY A 353 13.40 -13.81 4.98
N GLN A 354 12.63 -13.18 4.09
CA GLN A 354 13.17 -12.27 3.08
C GLN A 354 13.87 -11.09 3.76
N ARG A 355 14.96 -10.63 3.17
CA ARG A 355 15.76 -9.49 3.63
C ARG A 355 16.20 -8.67 2.43
N THR A 356 16.14 -7.35 2.55
CA THR A 356 16.64 -6.44 1.51
C THR A 356 18.15 -6.29 1.54
N LYS A 357 18.78 -6.61 2.68
CA LYS A 357 20.19 -6.34 2.98
C LYS A 357 20.54 -4.87 2.82
N ARG A 358 19.56 -3.99 3.06
CA ARG A 358 19.74 -2.54 3.16
C ARG A 358 19.47 -2.12 4.59
N LEU A 359 20.24 -1.14 5.06
CA LEU A 359 20.02 -0.54 6.37
C LEU A 359 18.63 0.11 6.37
N CYS A 360 17.90 0.00 7.47
CA CYS A 360 16.62 0.66 7.60
C CYS A 360 16.80 2.19 7.55
N PRO A 361 15.95 2.94 6.81
CA PRO A 361 15.90 4.39 6.91
C PRO A 361 15.77 4.87 8.37
N PRO A 362 16.37 6.01 8.77
CA PRO A 362 16.34 6.48 10.15
C PRO A 362 14.95 7.05 10.50
N LEU A 363 14.03 6.15 10.82
CA LEU A 363 12.62 6.43 11.13
C LEU A 363 12.09 5.58 12.31
N LEU A 364 12.88 4.64 12.82
CA LEU A 364 12.40 3.66 13.80
C LEU A 364 12.18 4.31 15.17
N ALA A 365 13.05 5.22 15.60
CA ALA A 365 12.85 5.98 16.83
C ALA A 365 11.61 6.88 16.71
N HIS A 366 11.42 7.53 15.57
CA HIS A 366 10.21 8.31 15.31
C HIS A 366 8.94 7.47 15.44
N VAL A 367 8.88 6.32 14.78
CA VAL A 367 7.73 5.41 14.87
C VAL A 367 7.54 4.87 16.29
N ALA A 368 8.61 4.44 16.98
CA ALA A 368 8.53 3.97 18.37
C ALA A 368 7.94 5.03 19.30
N TRP A 369 8.38 6.28 19.16
CA TRP A 369 7.86 7.39 19.96
C TRP A 369 6.38 7.65 19.72
N ARG A 370 5.93 7.61 18.45
CA ARG A 370 4.49 7.73 18.12
C ARG A 370 3.68 6.58 18.73
N LEU A 371 4.18 5.34 18.64
CA LEU A 371 3.51 4.20 19.26
C LEU A 371 3.41 4.37 20.77
N TYR A 372 4.49 4.72 21.46
CA TYR A 372 4.48 5.01 22.89
C TYR A 372 3.49 6.12 23.26
N GLN A 373 3.47 7.21 22.50
CA GLN A 373 2.56 8.32 22.72
C GLN A 373 1.08 7.93 22.65
N ILE A 374 0.75 6.83 21.95
CA ILE A 374 -0.60 6.30 21.77
C ILE A 374 -0.90 5.21 22.81
N THR A 375 0.04 4.27 23.00
CA THR A 375 -0.15 3.11 23.87
C THR A 375 0.16 3.38 25.34
N ASN A 376 0.91 4.45 25.62
CA ASN A 376 1.50 4.77 26.91
C ASN A 376 2.35 3.61 27.50
N ASP A 377 2.88 2.73 26.63
CA ASP A 377 3.66 1.57 27.04
C ASP A 377 5.12 1.94 27.28
N LYS A 378 5.44 2.29 28.53
CA LYS A 378 6.81 2.63 28.93
C LYS A 378 7.77 1.43 28.83
N ALA A 379 7.29 0.21 29.10
CA ALA A 379 8.14 -1.00 29.06
C ALA A 379 8.63 -1.27 27.62
N PHE A 380 7.76 -1.05 26.63
CA PHE A 380 8.14 -1.08 25.22
C PHE A 380 9.29 -0.11 24.91
N LEU A 381 9.22 1.15 25.38
CA LEU A 381 10.31 2.11 25.15
C LEU A 381 11.60 1.72 25.87
N GLU A 382 11.52 1.24 27.10
CA GLU A 382 12.68 0.78 27.88
C GLU A 382 13.43 -0.34 27.14
N GLU A 383 12.71 -1.27 26.53
CA GLU A 383 13.28 -2.35 25.72
C GLU A 383 13.84 -1.85 24.37
N ALA A 384 13.10 -0.96 23.69
CA ALA A 384 13.44 -0.50 22.35
C ALA A 384 14.63 0.48 22.35
N TYR A 385 14.73 1.35 23.36
CA TYR A 385 15.71 2.44 23.39
C TYR A 385 17.17 2.02 23.11
N PRO A 386 17.77 1.05 23.84
CA PRO A 386 19.16 0.67 23.59
C PRO A 386 19.39 0.13 22.16
N LYS A 387 18.40 -0.58 21.61
CA LYS A 387 18.44 -1.11 20.24
C LYS A 387 18.37 0.00 19.20
N LEU A 388 17.46 0.94 19.39
CA LEU A 388 17.30 2.10 18.50
C LEU A 388 18.53 3.01 18.53
N ARG A 389 19.15 3.20 19.70
CA ARG A 389 20.42 3.92 19.81
C ARG A 389 21.54 3.24 19.03
N ALA A 390 21.70 1.92 19.16
CA ALA A 390 22.71 1.17 18.39
C ALA A 390 22.46 1.27 16.88
N PHE A 391 21.20 1.19 16.46
CA PHE A 391 20.80 1.41 15.07
C PHE A 391 21.12 2.81 14.55
N TYR A 392 20.89 3.85 15.34
CA TYR A 392 21.24 5.22 14.97
C TYR A 392 22.76 5.40 14.83
N GLU A 393 23.56 4.88 15.77
CA GLU A 393 25.03 4.93 15.65
C GLU A 393 25.54 4.16 14.43
N ARG A 394 24.83 3.10 14.00
CA ARG A 394 25.22 2.31 12.83
C ARG A 394 25.24 3.11 11.52
N TRP A 395 24.45 4.18 11.43
CA TRP A 395 24.47 5.10 10.28
C TRP A 395 25.78 5.86 10.14
N PHE A 396 26.54 6.07 11.21
CA PHE A 396 27.82 6.82 11.20
C PHE A 396 29.03 5.90 11.08
N ALA A 397 28.83 4.65 10.65
CA ALA A 397 29.93 3.74 10.36
C ALA A 397 30.53 4.01 8.97
N VAL A 398 31.79 3.62 8.78
CA VAL A 398 32.60 3.91 7.58
C VAL A 398 31.98 3.44 6.26
N ASP A 399 31.13 2.42 6.28
CA ASP A 399 30.45 1.93 5.08
C ASP A 399 29.18 2.72 4.72
N ARG A 400 28.75 3.63 5.59
CA ARG A 400 27.62 4.55 5.43
C ARG A 400 28.03 6.02 5.40
N ASP A 401 29.18 6.36 5.96
CA ASP A 401 29.81 7.68 5.96
C ASP A 401 31.22 7.48 5.38
N VAL A 402 31.30 7.52 4.04
CA VAL A 402 32.44 6.98 3.29
C VAL A 402 33.67 7.89 3.38
N ASP A 403 33.45 9.19 3.33
CA ASP A 403 34.48 10.23 3.46
C ASP A 403 34.75 10.63 4.92
N ARG A 404 33.88 10.22 5.86
CA ARG A 404 34.02 10.38 7.31
C ARG A 404 33.92 11.83 7.77
N ASP A 405 33.08 12.60 7.09
CA ASP A 405 32.78 13.98 7.47
C ASP A 405 31.72 14.05 8.59
N GLY A 406 31.10 12.91 8.94
CA GLY A 406 30.02 12.80 9.92
C GLY A 406 28.62 12.88 9.31
N TYR A 407 28.50 12.87 7.98
CA TYR A 407 27.27 12.92 7.21
C TYR A 407 27.12 11.67 6.31
N PRO A 408 26.31 10.68 6.75
CA PRO A 408 26.13 9.45 5.99
C PRO A 408 25.50 9.66 4.59
N GLU A 409 25.71 8.71 3.68
CA GLU A 409 25.09 8.68 2.35
C GLU A 409 24.11 7.52 2.16
N TRP A 410 23.16 7.73 1.25
CA TRP A 410 22.30 6.66 0.77
C TRP A 410 23.09 5.65 -0.08
N SER A 411 22.79 4.37 0.10
CA SER A 411 23.51 3.29 -0.58
C SER A 411 23.11 3.10 -2.05
N ASP A 412 21.90 3.47 -2.42
CA ASP A 412 21.36 3.47 -3.78
C ASP A 412 20.04 4.28 -3.81
N ASP A 413 19.48 4.51 -5.00
CA ASP A 413 18.23 5.24 -5.22
C ASP A 413 16.99 4.55 -4.63
N SER A 414 17.00 3.22 -4.50
CA SER A 414 15.91 2.49 -3.87
C SER A 414 15.92 2.60 -2.34
N HIS A 415 17.10 2.82 -1.74
CA HIS A 415 17.28 3.00 -0.30
C HIS A 415 16.55 4.28 0.18
N SER A 416 16.67 5.39 -0.55
CA SER A 416 16.01 6.67 -0.24
C SER A 416 14.47 6.61 -0.29
N GLY A 417 13.93 5.64 -1.02
CA GLY A 417 12.49 5.36 -1.06
C GLY A 417 11.75 5.91 -2.26
N TYR A 418 12.44 6.54 -3.20
CA TYR A 418 11.87 6.92 -4.49
C TYR A 418 12.86 6.63 -5.62
N SER A 419 12.84 5.38 -6.11
CA SER A 419 13.75 4.92 -7.17
C SER A 419 13.63 5.69 -8.50
N PRO A 420 12.44 6.11 -8.99
CA PRO A 420 12.36 6.96 -10.17
C PRO A 420 12.65 8.44 -9.84
N ASN A 421 13.66 8.72 -9.01
CA ASN A 421 14.08 10.09 -8.73
C ASN A 421 14.62 10.76 -10.01
N PRO A 422 14.20 11.99 -10.37
CA PRO A 422 14.68 12.69 -11.56
C PRO A 422 16.20 12.84 -11.65
N LEU A 423 16.90 12.93 -10.52
CA LEU A 423 18.36 13.04 -10.46
C LEU A 423 19.04 11.66 -10.53
N PHE A 424 18.56 10.70 -9.73
CA PHE A 424 19.29 9.47 -9.41
C PHE A 424 18.77 8.17 -10.04
N GLY A 425 17.60 8.16 -10.69
CA GLY A 425 16.99 6.93 -11.19
C GLY A 425 17.76 6.31 -12.37
N ARG A 426 18.82 5.55 -12.11
CA ARG A 426 19.76 5.04 -13.13
C ARG A 426 19.17 4.00 -14.09
N THR A 427 18.04 3.40 -13.73
CA THR A 427 17.32 2.43 -14.56
C THR A 427 16.26 3.07 -15.44
N VAL A 428 16.15 4.40 -15.46
CA VAL A 428 15.06 5.11 -16.10
C VAL A 428 15.59 6.13 -17.11
N ARG A 429 15.00 6.20 -18.31
CA ARG A 429 15.57 6.98 -19.44
C ARG A 429 15.47 8.50 -19.26
N TRP A 430 14.38 8.98 -18.69
CA TRP A 430 14.09 10.41 -18.55
C TRP A 430 14.80 11.07 -17.35
N THR A 431 15.45 10.28 -16.49
CA THR A 431 16.22 10.79 -15.37
C THR A 431 17.61 11.23 -15.81
N GLN A 432 18.30 11.97 -14.96
CA GLN A 432 19.70 12.31 -15.13
C GLN A 432 20.64 11.11 -14.93
N GLY A 433 20.27 10.09 -14.16
CA GLY A 433 21.10 8.90 -13.95
C GLY A 433 22.38 9.15 -13.16
N ALA A 434 22.38 10.14 -12.26
CA ALA A 434 23.44 10.34 -11.28
C ALA A 434 23.50 9.14 -10.30
N ASP A 435 24.64 8.98 -9.61
CA ASP A 435 24.81 7.91 -8.63
C ASP A 435 24.68 8.48 -7.23
N MET A 436 23.63 8.05 -6.54
CA MET A 436 23.25 8.56 -5.23
C MET A 436 24.31 8.30 -4.14
N ARG A 437 25.20 7.32 -4.34
CA ARG A 437 26.32 7.02 -3.43
C ARG A 437 27.41 8.07 -3.40
N TYR A 438 27.37 9.01 -4.34
CA TYR A 438 28.30 10.13 -4.41
C TYR A 438 27.63 11.45 -4.05
N ALA A 439 26.39 11.43 -3.56
CA ALA A 439 25.65 12.61 -3.18
C ALA A 439 25.32 12.56 -1.69
N GLU A 440 25.69 13.63 -0.99
CA GLU A 440 25.09 13.96 0.29
C GLU A 440 23.71 14.56 0.01
N SER A 441 22.69 14.07 0.73
CA SER A 441 21.30 14.35 0.41
C SER A 441 20.57 15.02 1.56
N PRO A 442 19.92 16.18 1.34
CA PRO A 442 19.29 16.95 2.42
C PRO A 442 18.18 16.19 3.16
N ASP A 443 17.51 15.25 2.50
CA ASP A 443 16.49 14.40 3.11
C ASP A 443 17.08 13.40 4.12
N LEU A 444 18.23 12.77 3.84
CA LEU A 444 18.89 11.88 4.80
C LEU A 444 19.31 12.63 6.06
N GLY A 445 19.90 13.82 5.91
CA GLY A 445 20.20 14.69 7.05
C GLY A 445 18.96 15.03 7.86
N ALA A 446 17.85 15.33 7.19
CA ALA A 446 16.57 15.59 7.86
C ALA A 446 16.05 14.36 8.64
N TYR A 447 16.15 13.15 8.08
CA TYR A 447 15.80 11.92 8.79
C TYR A 447 16.69 11.69 10.00
N LEU A 448 18.02 11.80 9.87
CA LEU A 448 18.97 11.59 10.96
C LEU A 448 18.77 12.59 12.11
N ILE A 449 18.57 13.87 11.80
CA ILE A 449 18.29 14.90 12.82
C ILE A 449 16.98 14.58 13.56
N ASN A 450 15.91 14.25 12.84
CA ASN A 450 14.63 13.91 13.46
C ASN A 450 14.72 12.61 14.30
N GLU A 451 15.41 11.59 13.80
CA GLU A 451 15.64 10.33 14.51
C GLU A 451 16.45 10.56 15.80
N GLY A 452 17.54 11.33 15.73
CA GLY A 452 18.36 11.71 16.87
C GLY A 452 17.56 12.52 17.90
N ASN A 453 16.84 13.55 17.47
CA ASN A 453 15.97 14.35 18.35
C ASN A 453 14.92 13.45 19.04
N THR A 454 14.33 12.51 18.30
CA THR A 454 13.36 11.58 18.88
C THR A 454 14.01 10.61 19.87
N LEU A 455 15.24 10.15 19.62
CA LEU A 455 15.99 9.35 20.59
C LEU A 455 16.27 10.10 21.88
N ILE A 456 16.52 11.41 21.83
CA ILE A 456 16.67 12.24 23.02
C ILE A 456 15.36 12.27 23.82
N GLU A 457 14.22 12.40 23.16
CA GLU A 457 12.90 12.34 23.82
C GLU A 457 12.65 10.97 24.46
N ILE A 458 12.93 9.88 23.73
CA ILE A 458 12.82 8.51 24.27
C ILE A 458 13.75 8.33 25.48
N ALA A 459 15.01 8.77 25.38
CA ALA A 459 15.99 8.66 26.46
C ALA A 459 15.47 9.31 27.74
N ARG A 460 14.92 10.54 27.63
CA ARG A 460 14.38 11.30 28.76
C ARG A 460 13.08 10.71 29.32
N ALA A 461 12.25 10.10 28.47
CA ALA A 461 11.03 9.42 28.91
C ALA A 461 11.35 8.12 29.69
N VAL A 462 12.40 7.40 29.28
CA VAL A 462 12.90 6.21 29.97
C VAL A 462 13.59 6.61 31.28
N ASP A 463 14.61 7.47 31.19
CA ASP A 463 15.40 8.01 32.30
C ASP A 463 15.56 9.54 32.16
N PRO A 464 14.92 10.34 33.02
CA PRO A 464 15.04 11.80 33.01
C PRO A 464 16.47 12.34 33.18
N GLN A 465 17.42 11.52 33.64
CA GLN A 465 18.84 11.88 33.80
C GLN A 465 19.75 11.27 32.72
N ALA A 466 19.18 10.70 31.65
CA ALA A 466 19.96 10.10 30.57
C ALA A 466 20.97 11.08 29.96
N ASP A 467 22.23 10.65 29.82
CA ASP A 467 23.24 11.39 29.07
C ASP A 467 22.97 11.26 27.57
N VAL A 468 22.60 12.38 26.96
CA VAL A 468 22.27 12.50 25.54
C VAL A 468 23.33 13.24 24.72
N SER A 469 24.48 13.56 25.33
CA SER A 469 25.53 14.39 24.72
C SER A 469 26.10 13.80 23.43
N ALA A 470 26.28 12.48 23.38
CA ALA A 470 26.75 11.79 22.18
C ALA A 470 25.76 11.92 21.01
N ILE A 471 24.47 11.75 21.28
CA ILE A 471 23.40 11.89 20.27
C ILE A 471 23.33 13.34 19.80
N GLN A 472 23.40 14.30 20.73
CA GLN A 472 23.43 15.72 20.40
C GLN A 472 24.62 16.08 19.51
N THR A 473 25.81 15.54 19.80
CA THR A 473 27.01 15.77 18.99
C THR A 473 26.83 15.29 17.54
N ARG A 474 26.16 14.14 17.35
CA ARG A 474 25.81 13.64 16.01
C ARG A 474 24.83 14.56 15.29
N ILE A 475 23.78 15.00 15.98
CA ILE A 475 22.78 15.93 15.43
C ILE A 475 23.45 17.22 14.98
N ASP A 476 24.30 17.80 15.82
CA ASP A 476 25.00 19.07 15.55
C ASP A 476 25.94 18.94 14.33
N ALA A 477 26.63 17.80 14.19
CA ALA A 477 27.48 17.52 13.03
C ALA A 477 26.68 17.41 11.73
N VAL A 478 25.59 16.64 11.73
CA VAL A 478 24.70 16.50 10.56
C VAL A 478 24.07 17.84 10.17
N ALA A 479 23.63 18.62 11.17
CA ALA A 479 23.06 19.95 10.95
C ALA A 479 24.08 20.93 10.34
N ALA A 480 25.34 20.89 10.79
CA ALA A 480 26.39 21.74 10.26
C ALA A 480 26.67 21.49 8.76
N VAL A 481 26.69 20.24 8.33
CA VAL A 481 26.84 19.89 6.90
C VAL A 481 25.58 20.27 6.11
N LEU A 482 24.40 19.95 6.64
CA LEU A 482 23.12 20.34 6.02
C LEU A 482 23.00 21.85 5.81
N ASP A 483 23.52 22.67 6.73
CA ASP A 483 23.54 24.13 6.59
C ASP A 483 24.32 24.62 5.36
N THR A 484 25.34 23.88 4.93
CA THR A 484 26.11 24.22 3.71
C THR A 484 25.31 23.96 2.43
N MET A 485 24.30 23.09 2.49
CA MET A 485 23.43 22.74 1.36
C MET A 485 22.36 23.79 1.07
N TRP A 486 22.21 24.81 1.93
CA TRP A 486 21.21 25.85 1.75
C TRP A 486 21.55 26.79 0.58
N SER A 487 20.68 26.83 -0.44
CA SER A 487 20.75 27.81 -1.52
C SER A 487 19.83 29.00 -1.24
N ALA A 488 20.41 30.15 -0.91
CA ALA A 488 19.63 31.38 -0.75
C ALA A 488 18.99 31.86 -2.07
N ALA A 489 19.61 31.54 -3.21
CA ALA A 489 19.11 31.91 -4.53
C ALA A 489 17.88 31.07 -4.91
N ASP A 490 17.91 29.78 -4.61
CA ASP A 490 16.84 28.84 -4.97
C ASP A 490 15.78 28.69 -3.86
N SER A 491 16.01 29.31 -2.68
CA SER A 491 15.14 29.21 -1.49
C SER A 491 14.81 27.76 -1.10
N SER A 492 15.80 26.89 -1.23
CA SER A 492 15.72 25.45 -1.02
C SER A 492 17.08 24.91 -0.61
N TYR A 493 17.11 23.70 -0.04
CA TYR A 493 18.35 22.93 0.07
C TYR A 493 18.69 22.30 -1.29
N ALA A 494 19.97 22.00 -1.51
CA ALA A 494 20.48 21.31 -2.69
C ALA A 494 21.24 20.04 -2.28
N TYR A 495 21.49 19.14 -3.23
CA TYR A 495 22.43 18.05 -3.00
C TYR A 495 23.86 18.57 -3.12
N GLN A 496 24.81 17.87 -2.52
CA GLN A 496 26.23 18.14 -2.69
C GLN A 496 26.98 16.85 -3.05
N ASP A 497 28.08 17.00 -3.79
CA ASP A 497 28.93 15.86 -4.10
C ASP A 497 29.75 15.51 -2.85
N ARG A 498 29.66 14.26 -2.41
CA ARG A 498 30.35 13.77 -1.21
C ARG A 498 31.82 14.18 -1.16
N ASP A 499 32.57 13.99 -2.26
CA ASP A 499 34.02 14.20 -2.19
C ASP A 499 34.42 15.69 -2.25
N THR A 500 33.54 16.57 -2.74
CA THR A 500 33.86 17.99 -2.94
C THR A 500 33.11 18.93 -1.99
N HIS A 501 32.04 18.45 -1.37
CA HIS A 501 31.06 19.21 -0.59
C HIS A 501 30.54 20.45 -1.33
N GLN A 502 30.33 20.31 -2.65
CA GLN A 502 29.86 21.37 -3.52
C GLN A 502 28.63 20.93 -4.30
N THR A 503 27.67 21.86 -4.41
CA THR A 503 26.54 21.74 -5.33
C THR A 503 26.97 22.18 -6.72
N SER A 504 26.70 21.34 -7.71
CA SER A 504 27.03 21.61 -9.11
C SER A 504 25.77 21.69 -9.98
N ARG A 505 25.84 22.48 -11.06
CA ARG A 505 24.80 22.54 -12.10
C ARG A 505 25.23 21.71 -13.31
N GLY A 506 24.28 21.02 -13.93
CA GLY A 506 24.56 20.09 -15.03
C GLY A 506 24.69 20.79 -16.39
N SER A 507 25.48 20.19 -17.27
CA SER A 507 25.62 20.59 -18.67
C SER A 507 25.98 19.39 -19.55
N VAL A 508 25.57 19.40 -20.81
CA VAL A 508 26.04 18.42 -21.79
C VAL A 508 27.37 18.91 -22.36
N LEU A 509 28.43 18.12 -22.16
CA LEU A 509 29.76 18.43 -22.67
C LEU A 509 29.97 17.92 -24.09
N PHE A 510 29.37 16.77 -24.43
CA PHE A 510 29.61 16.10 -25.70
C PHE A 510 28.46 15.18 -26.11
N LYS A 511 28.20 15.11 -27.42
CA LYS A 511 27.39 14.06 -28.06
C LYS A 511 28.13 13.56 -29.29
N GLY A 512 28.36 12.25 -29.38
CA GLY A 512 29.13 11.61 -30.45
C GLY A 512 28.52 10.31 -30.94
N LYS A 513 29.19 9.65 -31.89
CA LYS A 513 28.78 8.33 -32.41
C LYS A 513 29.88 7.29 -32.30
N GLY A 514 29.51 6.09 -31.82
CA GLY A 514 30.43 4.97 -31.63
C GLY A 514 31.61 5.36 -30.74
N ASP A 515 32.83 5.09 -31.22
CA ASP A 515 34.10 5.35 -30.51
C ASP A 515 34.64 6.78 -30.67
N GLU A 516 33.78 7.75 -31.00
CA GLU A 516 34.20 9.15 -31.10
C GLU A 516 34.68 9.67 -29.73
N ALA A 517 35.86 10.28 -29.72
CA ALA A 517 36.49 10.77 -28.50
C ALA A 517 36.17 12.25 -28.25
N PHE A 518 36.18 12.63 -26.98
CA PHE A 518 36.02 13.99 -26.50
C PHE A 518 37.35 14.51 -25.95
N ASP A 519 37.86 15.61 -26.49
CA ASP A 519 39.19 16.18 -26.18
C ASP A 519 39.21 17.71 -26.05
N SER A 520 38.05 18.35 -25.79
CA SER A 520 37.93 19.81 -25.71
C SER A 520 38.52 20.43 -24.43
N GLN A 521 38.97 19.60 -23.49
CA GLN A 521 39.66 19.98 -22.26
C GLN A 521 38.94 20.98 -21.34
N PRO A 522 37.63 20.85 -21.06
CA PRO A 522 36.92 21.81 -20.23
C PRO A 522 37.48 21.85 -18.81
N ILE A 523 37.50 23.06 -18.24
CA ILE A 523 37.65 23.27 -16.80
C ILE A 523 36.24 23.29 -16.21
N LEU A 524 36.02 22.50 -15.16
CA LEU A 524 34.77 22.42 -14.42
C LEU A 524 34.94 23.18 -13.11
N ASP A 525 34.15 24.22 -12.93
CA ASP A 525 34.11 25.05 -11.72
C ASP A 525 32.64 25.26 -11.30
N PRO A 526 32.17 24.61 -10.22
CA PRO A 526 32.93 23.71 -9.36
C PRO A 526 33.35 22.39 -10.06
N PRO A 527 34.36 21.66 -9.53
CA PRO A 527 34.67 20.31 -9.97
C PRO A 527 33.43 19.42 -9.96
N ASN A 528 33.28 18.55 -10.97
CA ASN A 528 32.04 17.80 -11.16
C ASN A 528 32.30 16.38 -11.69
N ARG A 529 31.42 15.45 -11.35
CA ARG A 529 31.39 14.11 -11.93
C ARG A 529 30.78 14.13 -13.32
N LEU A 530 31.14 13.13 -14.10
CA LEU A 530 30.60 12.92 -15.43
C LEU A 530 29.60 11.77 -15.42
N ILE A 531 28.51 11.96 -16.15
CA ILE A 531 27.58 10.92 -16.55
C ILE A 531 27.93 10.55 -17.98
N LEU A 532 28.22 9.27 -18.19
CA LEU A 532 28.68 8.71 -19.45
C LEU A 532 27.59 7.79 -19.98
N ARG A 533 26.93 8.19 -21.06
CA ARG A 533 25.81 7.46 -21.64
C ARG A 533 26.17 6.82 -22.96
N VAL A 534 25.66 5.61 -23.15
CA VAL A 534 25.67 4.88 -24.42
C VAL A 534 24.22 4.56 -24.77
N ILE A 535 23.76 5.02 -25.93
CA ILE A 535 22.37 4.95 -26.36
C ILE A 535 22.32 4.21 -27.70
N GLY A 536 21.47 3.18 -27.78
CA GLY A 536 21.28 2.34 -28.96
C GLY A 536 21.32 0.84 -28.63
N GLY A 537 21.09 0.01 -29.63
CA GLY A 537 21.01 -1.44 -29.44
C GLY A 537 19.70 -1.92 -28.80
N THR A 538 19.67 -3.19 -28.40
CA THR A 538 18.54 -3.83 -27.72
C THR A 538 18.83 -4.02 -26.22
N ASN A 539 18.23 -5.00 -25.55
CA ASN A 539 18.43 -5.24 -24.12
C ASN A 539 19.83 -5.75 -23.75
N LYS A 540 20.69 -6.09 -24.72
CA LYS A 540 22.07 -6.53 -24.45
C LYS A 540 23.03 -5.35 -24.46
N ALA A 541 23.76 -5.16 -23.36
CA ALA A 541 24.83 -4.17 -23.29
C ALA A 541 25.94 -4.48 -24.32
N PRO A 542 26.45 -3.46 -25.05
CA PRO A 542 27.59 -3.63 -25.92
C PRO A 542 28.86 -3.88 -25.09
N ASN A 543 29.85 -4.54 -25.68
CA ASN A 543 31.16 -4.65 -25.05
C ASN A 543 31.92 -3.31 -25.21
N VAL A 544 31.70 -2.42 -24.26
CA VAL A 544 32.27 -1.07 -24.21
C VAL A 544 33.28 -0.92 -23.07
N SER A 545 34.33 -0.17 -23.35
CA SER A 545 35.26 0.38 -22.37
C SER A 545 35.34 1.89 -22.53
N ILE A 546 35.24 2.64 -21.43
CA ILE A 546 35.25 4.10 -21.42
C ILE A 546 36.44 4.56 -20.59
N THR A 547 37.39 5.27 -21.21
CA THR A 547 38.54 5.88 -20.53
C THR A 547 38.30 7.36 -20.32
N VAL A 548 38.51 7.85 -19.10
CA VAL A 548 38.44 9.28 -18.74
C VAL A 548 39.79 9.69 -18.15
N GLU A 549 40.42 10.72 -18.73
CA GLU A 549 41.68 11.28 -18.26
C GLU A 549 41.51 12.75 -17.90
N GLY A 550 42.14 13.19 -16.80
CA GLY A 550 42.01 14.56 -16.35
C GLY A 550 42.77 14.87 -15.06
N THR A 551 42.31 15.90 -14.37
CA THR A 551 42.69 16.17 -12.98
C THR A 551 41.43 16.16 -12.11
N ASP A 552 41.51 15.48 -10.97
CA ASP A 552 40.44 15.42 -10.00
C ASP A 552 40.22 16.77 -9.29
N HIS A 553 39.23 16.83 -8.40
CA HIS A 553 38.88 18.02 -7.62
C HIS A 553 40.03 18.54 -6.72
N THR A 554 41.03 17.71 -6.40
CA THR A 554 42.24 18.12 -5.65
C THR A 554 43.35 18.63 -6.56
N GLY A 555 43.16 18.60 -7.88
CA GLY A 555 44.15 18.95 -8.90
C GLY A 555 45.12 17.81 -9.23
N LYS A 556 44.92 16.61 -8.68
CA LYS A 556 45.79 15.45 -8.94
C LYS A 556 45.43 14.81 -10.29
N PRO A 557 46.43 14.43 -11.12
CA PRO A 557 46.15 13.69 -12.34
C PRO A 557 45.49 12.34 -12.05
N VAL A 558 44.39 12.05 -12.73
CA VAL A 558 43.65 10.78 -12.64
C VAL A 558 43.34 10.24 -14.03
N ASN A 559 43.33 8.91 -14.14
CA ASN A 559 42.90 8.17 -15.31
C ASN A 559 42.05 7.00 -14.81
N GLU A 560 40.78 6.96 -15.18
CA GLU A 560 39.88 5.86 -14.86
C GLU A 560 39.36 5.18 -16.13
N THR A 561 39.15 3.88 -16.04
CA THR A 561 38.55 3.09 -17.11
C THR A 561 37.34 2.36 -16.57
N LEU A 562 36.18 2.61 -17.17
CA LEU A 562 34.91 1.98 -16.86
C LEU A 562 34.64 0.89 -17.90
N ALA A 563 34.29 -0.30 -17.43
CA ALA A 563 33.90 -1.43 -18.25
C ALA A 563 32.38 -1.46 -18.46
N THR A 564 31.92 -2.36 -19.32
CA THR A 564 30.49 -2.59 -19.55
C THR A 564 29.72 -2.90 -18.26
N THR A 565 30.36 -3.58 -17.31
CA THR A 565 29.78 -3.92 -16.00
C THR A 565 29.53 -2.72 -15.10
N ASP A 566 30.15 -1.57 -15.37
CA ASP A 566 29.94 -0.33 -14.63
C ASP A 566 28.73 0.47 -15.14
N LEU A 567 28.23 0.12 -16.34
CA LEU A 567 27.03 0.73 -16.91
C LEU A 567 25.78 0.02 -16.39
N VAL A 568 24.83 0.81 -15.89
CA VAL A 568 23.46 0.33 -15.67
C VAL A 568 22.76 0.33 -17.02
N TRP A 569 22.60 -0.85 -17.62
CA TRP A 569 22.00 -1.03 -18.95
C TRP A 569 20.53 -1.43 -18.86
N LEU A 570 19.63 -0.64 -19.46
CA LEU A 570 18.22 -0.97 -19.60
C LEU A 570 17.65 -0.48 -20.93
N TYR A 571 16.92 -1.34 -21.63
CA TYR A 571 16.20 -1.04 -22.87
C TYR A 571 17.03 -0.29 -23.92
N GLY A 572 18.28 -0.69 -24.17
CA GLY A 572 19.12 -0.02 -25.19
C GLY A 572 19.69 1.33 -24.76
N MET A 573 19.82 1.56 -23.45
CA MET A 573 20.55 2.69 -22.87
C MET A 573 21.40 2.19 -21.71
N GLY A 574 22.68 2.57 -21.66
CA GLY A 574 23.56 2.38 -20.52
C GLY A 574 24.08 3.70 -19.99
N ALA A 575 24.13 3.85 -18.66
CA ALA A 575 24.73 5.00 -18.00
C ALA A 575 25.72 4.58 -16.91
N ALA A 576 26.87 5.24 -16.87
CA ALA A 576 27.86 5.14 -15.80
C ALA A 576 28.19 6.54 -15.26
N VAL A 577 28.61 6.61 -13.99
CA VAL A 577 29.06 7.85 -13.35
C VAL A 577 30.52 7.69 -12.94
N THR A 578 31.32 8.72 -13.15
CA THR A 578 32.75 8.68 -12.81
C THR A 578 32.98 8.54 -11.31
N LYS A 579 34.03 7.80 -10.95
CA LYS A 579 34.47 7.66 -9.55
C LYS A 579 35.07 8.95 -9.02
N TYR A 580 35.67 9.76 -9.87
CA TYR A 580 36.25 11.05 -9.50
C TYR A 580 35.34 12.20 -9.91
N ALA A 581 35.26 13.23 -9.07
CA ALA A 581 34.88 14.57 -9.48
C ALA A 581 36.09 15.23 -10.17
N TYR A 582 35.90 15.76 -11.37
CA TYR A 582 36.97 16.34 -12.18
C TYR A 582 36.94 17.86 -12.09
N GLN A 583 38.10 18.48 -11.86
CA GLN A 583 38.30 19.92 -12.09
C GLN A 583 38.63 20.20 -13.56
N ARG A 584 39.28 19.26 -14.25
CA ARG A 584 39.58 19.36 -15.68
C ARG A 584 39.49 17.99 -16.33
N VAL A 585 38.64 17.86 -17.34
CA VAL A 585 38.52 16.65 -18.15
C VAL A 585 39.39 16.84 -19.36
N ARG A 586 40.47 16.07 -19.52
CA ARG A 586 41.37 16.21 -20.69
C ARG A 586 40.90 15.39 -21.88
N TYR A 587 40.45 14.17 -21.61
CA TYR A 587 40.14 13.20 -22.65
C TYR A 587 39.08 12.22 -22.17
N VAL A 588 38.09 11.92 -23.01
CA VAL A 588 37.17 10.81 -22.80
C VAL A 588 37.06 10.00 -24.08
N LYS A 589 37.23 8.67 -23.99
CA LYS A 589 37.15 7.77 -25.13
C LYS A 589 36.26 6.58 -24.84
N PHE A 590 35.26 6.40 -25.69
CA PHE A 590 34.52 5.14 -25.80
C PHE A 590 35.25 4.21 -26.76
N SER A 591 35.38 2.94 -26.40
CA SER A 591 36.03 1.91 -27.22
C SER A 591 35.14 0.66 -27.30
N GLY A 592 34.99 0.10 -28.49
CA GLY A 592 34.18 -1.10 -28.73
C GLY A 592 32.74 -0.83 -29.18
N LEU A 593 32.38 0.43 -29.45
CA LEU A 593 31.09 0.84 -29.97
C LEU A 593 31.14 1.05 -31.49
N SER A 594 30.19 0.42 -32.20
CA SER A 594 29.94 0.76 -33.60
C SER A 594 29.18 2.09 -33.74
N ARG A 595 29.16 2.66 -34.95
CA ARG A 595 28.50 3.95 -35.25
C ARG A 595 26.98 3.98 -35.06
N VAL A 596 26.35 2.83 -34.77
CA VAL A 596 24.92 2.75 -34.45
C VAL A 596 24.62 3.25 -33.04
N PHE A 597 25.61 3.24 -32.15
CA PHE A 597 25.48 3.77 -30.81
C PHE A 597 25.77 5.27 -30.82
N THR A 598 24.97 6.02 -30.07
CA THR A 598 25.21 7.41 -29.72
C THR A 598 25.84 7.44 -28.32
N THR A 599 26.82 8.31 -28.13
CA THR A 599 27.44 8.55 -26.83
C THR A 599 27.13 9.96 -26.36
N GLU A 600 26.96 10.13 -25.06
CA GLU A 600 26.75 11.44 -24.44
C GLU A 600 27.59 11.54 -23.17
N ILE A 601 28.23 12.70 -22.98
CA ILE A 601 28.96 13.06 -21.76
C ILE A 601 28.30 14.30 -21.20
N SER A 602 27.81 14.21 -19.97
CA SER A 602 27.24 15.33 -19.23
C SER A 602 27.87 15.44 -17.84
N THR A 603 27.80 16.63 -17.25
CA THR A 603 28.13 16.83 -15.83
C THR A 603 26.89 16.62 -14.96
N VAL A 604 27.07 16.21 -13.71
CA VAL A 604 25.96 16.03 -12.76
C VAL A 604 25.36 17.39 -12.36
N ASP A 605 24.03 17.45 -12.30
CA ASP A 605 23.22 18.54 -11.75
C ASP A 605 22.70 18.12 -10.38
N LEU A 606 23.37 18.61 -9.33
CA LEU A 606 22.96 18.44 -7.93
C LEU A 606 22.06 19.59 -7.44
N ALA A 607 21.90 20.63 -8.26
CA ALA A 607 20.97 21.73 -8.01
C ALA A 607 19.56 21.47 -8.55
N ARG A 608 19.35 20.41 -9.36
CA ARG A 608 18.03 20.07 -9.93
C ARG A 608 17.00 19.87 -8.81
N HIS A 609 15.84 20.51 -8.98
CA HIS A 609 14.83 20.63 -7.93
C HIS A 609 13.98 19.35 -7.78
N ASN A 610 13.69 18.96 -6.55
CA ASN A 610 12.63 18.02 -6.20
C ASN A 610 12.15 18.19 -4.74
N LEU A 611 11.00 17.60 -4.40
CA LEU A 611 10.34 17.75 -3.10
C LEU A 611 11.22 17.35 -1.91
N THR A 612 12.14 16.39 -2.09
CA THR A 612 12.95 15.88 -0.96
C THR A 612 13.95 16.90 -0.43
N GLN A 613 14.28 17.93 -1.22
CA GLN A 613 15.08 19.07 -0.78
C GLN A 613 14.34 19.98 0.22
N LEU A 614 13.03 19.81 0.39
CA LEU A 614 12.22 20.57 1.36
C LEU A 614 12.06 19.81 2.69
N LEU A 615 12.50 18.55 2.78
CA LEU A 615 12.40 17.73 4.00
C LEU A 615 13.14 18.31 5.23
N PRO A 616 14.21 19.12 5.11
CA PRO A 616 14.78 19.82 6.26
C PRO A 616 13.78 20.67 7.07
N LEU A 617 12.65 21.08 6.47
CA LEU A 617 11.55 21.72 7.21
C LEU A 617 11.01 20.80 8.32
N TRP A 618 10.94 19.49 8.07
CA TRP A 618 10.46 18.49 9.04
C TRP A 618 11.40 18.35 10.22
N ALA A 619 12.72 18.36 9.97
CA ALA A 619 13.76 18.15 10.97
C ALA A 619 13.88 19.30 11.98
N GLY A 620 13.23 20.44 11.73
CA GLY A 620 13.42 21.65 12.53
C GLY A 620 14.81 22.26 12.38
N ALA A 621 15.58 21.84 11.36
CA ALA A 621 16.95 22.27 11.10
C ALA A 621 17.01 23.70 10.48
N SER A 622 15.87 24.24 10.05
CA SER A 622 15.77 25.58 9.49
C SER A 622 15.49 26.61 10.59
N ASP A 623 16.27 27.69 10.63
CA ASP A 623 15.83 28.90 11.33
C ASP A 623 14.47 29.40 10.80
N LYS A 624 13.82 30.32 11.51
CA LYS A 624 12.48 30.81 11.16
C LYS A 624 12.41 31.43 9.75
N ASP A 625 13.48 32.07 9.29
CA ASP A 625 13.52 32.72 7.98
C ASP A 625 13.62 31.66 6.86
N ARG A 626 14.44 30.62 7.05
CA ARG A 626 14.54 29.48 6.14
C ARG A 626 13.25 28.66 6.11
N ALA A 627 12.60 28.45 7.25
CA ALA A 627 11.31 27.76 7.32
C ALA A 627 10.24 28.47 6.47
N GLU A 628 10.17 29.80 6.55
CA GLU A 628 9.25 30.60 5.73
C GLU A 628 9.59 30.55 4.24
N LYS A 629 10.89 30.53 3.87
CA LYS A 629 11.31 30.36 2.47
C LYS A 629 10.96 28.98 1.92
N LEU A 630 11.21 27.91 2.67
CA LEU A 630 10.82 26.55 2.29
C LEU A 630 9.30 26.43 2.11
N ARG A 631 8.53 27.03 3.03
CA ARG A 631 7.08 27.13 2.92
C ARG A 631 6.66 27.83 1.62
N GLN A 632 7.30 28.95 1.27
CA GLN A 632 7.02 29.66 0.01
C GLN A 632 7.36 28.80 -1.21
N THR A 633 8.49 28.10 -1.20
CA THR A 633 8.89 27.17 -2.27
C THR A 633 7.90 26.01 -2.41
N LEU A 634 7.45 25.40 -1.30
CA LEU A 634 6.45 24.33 -1.32
C LEU A 634 5.12 24.79 -1.94
N LYS A 635 4.73 26.04 -1.68
CA LYS A 635 3.50 26.66 -2.19
C LYS A 635 3.60 27.22 -3.61
N ASP A 636 4.79 27.19 -4.20
CA ASP A 636 4.95 27.53 -5.61
C ASP A 636 4.01 26.66 -6.45
N LYS A 637 3.38 27.24 -7.47
CA LYS A 637 2.50 26.52 -8.40
C LYS A 637 3.22 25.39 -9.14
N ARG A 638 4.55 25.42 -9.13
CA ARG A 638 5.39 24.35 -9.64
C ARG A 638 5.30 23.07 -8.80
N TYR A 639 5.03 23.16 -7.50
CA TYR A 639 4.87 22.00 -6.62
C TYR A 639 3.41 21.77 -6.20
N TRP A 640 2.68 22.84 -5.91
CA TRP A 640 1.34 22.76 -5.34
C TRP A 640 0.27 22.66 -6.43
N HIS A 641 -0.15 21.43 -6.72
CA HIS A 641 -1.18 21.11 -7.70
C HIS A 641 -2.55 20.88 -7.04
N GLN A 642 -3.57 20.64 -7.86
CA GLN A 642 -4.96 20.48 -7.41
C GLN A 642 -5.16 19.32 -6.43
N TYR A 643 -4.40 18.23 -6.58
CA TYR A 643 -4.58 17.01 -5.79
C TYR A 643 -3.43 16.69 -4.82
N GLY A 644 -2.45 17.60 -4.69
CA GLY A 644 -1.37 17.51 -3.70
C GLY A 644 -0.08 18.19 -4.14
N VAL A 645 0.99 17.93 -3.41
CA VAL A 645 2.35 18.40 -3.76
C VAL A 645 3.12 17.33 -4.53
N THR A 646 3.76 17.73 -5.63
CA THR A 646 4.41 16.84 -6.59
C THR A 646 5.87 16.56 -6.21
N ILE A 647 6.43 15.42 -6.64
CA ILE A 647 7.85 15.10 -6.38
C ILE A 647 8.77 15.99 -7.22
N ALA A 648 8.63 15.98 -8.54
CA ALA A 648 9.30 16.95 -9.40
C ALA A 648 8.39 18.17 -9.59
N PRO A 649 8.97 19.38 -9.66
CA PRO A 649 8.20 20.56 -9.99
C PRO A 649 7.72 20.51 -11.45
N SER A 650 6.60 21.16 -11.77
CA SER A 650 5.97 21.09 -13.10
C SER A 650 6.70 21.83 -14.22
N ASP A 651 7.76 22.59 -13.91
CA ASP A 651 8.70 23.13 -14.89
C ASP A 651 9.90 22.21 -15.16
N ASP A 652 10.03 21.08 -14.45
CA ASP A 652 11.07 20.10 -14.69
C ASP A 652 10.74 19.24 -15.93
N PRO A 653 11.71 18.96 -16.83
CA PRO A 653 11.48 18.14 -18.03
C PRO A 653 11.00 16.71 -17.77
N ALA A 654 11.22 16.19 -16.56
CA ALA A 654 10.75 14.88 -16.13
C ALA A 654 9.35 14.92 -15.51
N TYR A 655 8.66 16.07 -15.48
CA TYR A 655 7.32 16.14 -14.92
C TYR A 655 6.32 15.34 -15.76
N THR A 656 5.74 14.31 -15.15
CA THR A 656 4.56 13.61 -15.67
C THR A 656 3.61 13.30 -14.51
N PRO A 657 2.38 13.82 -14.52
CA PRO A 657 1.50 13.72 -13.37
C PRO A 657 1.05 12.28 -13.06
N ASP A 658 1.12 11.35 -14.02
CA ASP A 658 0.78 9.93 -13.89
C ASP A 658 1.95 9.01 -13.49
N ASN A 659 3.18 9.54 -13.43
CA ASN A 659 4.42 8.78 -13.24
C ASN A 659 4.71 7.67 -14.28
N GLU A 660 4.05 7.64 -15.45
CA GLU A 660 4.31 6.57 -16.45
C GLU A 660 5.69 6.72 -17.09
N ASN A 661 6.08 7.96 -17.43
CA ASN A 661 7.36 8.28 -18.07
C ASN A 661 8.01 9.55 -17.48
N GLY A 662 7.87 9.71 -16.17
CA GLY A 662 8.37 10.87 -15.43
C GLY A 662 8.04 10.78 -13.94
N SER A 663 8.18 11.92 -13.27
CA SER A 663 7.94 12.12 -11.84
C SER A 663 7.08 13.35 -11.67
N GLY A 664 5.84 13.17 -11.24
CA GLY A 664 4.91 14.29 -11.05
C GLY A 664 3.70 13.94 -10.21
N GLY A 665 3.43 12.65 -9.98
CA GLY A 665 2.35 12.22 -9.09
C GLY A 665 2.59 12.61 -7.64
N VAL A 666 1.49 12.60 -6.88
CA VAL A 666 1.45 12.98 -5.47
C VAL A 666 1.40 11.73 -4.61
N TRP A 667 2.24 11.68 -3.57
CA TRP A 667 2.44 10.47 -2.77
C TRP A 667 1.99 10.70 -1.33
N GLY A 668 1.29 9.72 -0.73
CA GLY A 668 0.71 9.87 0.60
C GLY A 668 1.74 10.16 1.70
N TYR A 669 2.87 9.46 1.65
CA TYR A 669 3.96 9.57 2.61
C TYR A 669 4.59 10.96 2.69
N TRP A 670 5.00 11.52 1.55
CA TRP A 670 5.61 12.85 1.51
C TRP A 670 4.60 13.94 1.85
N GLN A 671 3.33 13.81 1.45
CA GLN A 671 2.31 14.76 1.86
C GLN A 671 2.09 14.74 3.38
N ALA A 672 2.08 13.56 4.03
CA ALA A 672 1.96 13.45 5.48
C ALA A 672 3.12 14.16 6.19
N ILE A 673 4.37 13.91 5.76
CA ILE A 673 5.56 14.60 6.29
C ILE A 673 5.45 16.11 6.09
N MET A 674 5.03 16.59 4.92
CA MET A 674 4.87 18.02 4.66
C MET A 674 3.80 18.66 5.56
N ILE A 675 2.66 17.98 5.79
CA ILE A 675 1.63 18.45 6.73
C ILE A 675 2.20 18.56 8.15
N GLU A 676 2.90 17.52 8.62
CA GLU A 676 3.56 17.56 9.93
C GLU A 676 4.59 18.68 10.03
N SER A 677 5.37 18.89 8.97
CA SER A 677 6.38 19.95 8.89
C SER A 677 5.74 21.32 9.04
N LEU A 678 4.66 21.59 8.29
CA LEU A 678 3.93 22.85 8.38
C LEU A 678 3.33 23.06 9.78
N LEU A 679 2.78 22.00 10.40
CA LEU A 679 2.27 22.05 11.78
C LEU A 679 3.36 22.39 12.80
N ARG A 680 4.53 21.73 12.73
CA ARG A 680 5.68 21.97 13.64
C ARG A 680 6.14 23.43 13.63
N HIS A 681 6.03 24.13 12.50
CA HIS A 681 6.40 25.55 12.36
C HIS A 681 5.23 26.52 12.54
N GLY A 682 4.03 26.02 12.88
CA GLY A 682 2.85 26.86 13.10
C GLY A 682 2.19 27.40 11.82
N PHE A 683 2.56 26.88 10.64
CA PHE A 683 1.97 27.23 9.33
C PHE A 683 0.60 26.53 9.12
N ARG A 684 -0.33 26.79 10.05
CA ARG A 684 -1.61 26.09 10.17
C ARG A 684 -2.50 26.19 8.93
N GLU A 685 -2.57 27.36 8.31
CA GLU A 685 -3.40 27.56 7.11
C GLU A 685 -2.96 26.68 5.94
N ASP A 686 -1.64 26.54 5.75
CA ASP A 686 -1.09 25.73 4.67
C ASP A 686 -1.18 24.24 5.00
N ALA A 687 -0.96 23.86 6.25
CA ALA A 687 -1.20 22.50 6.72
C ALA A 687 -2.67 22.10 6.50
N ALA A 688 -3.63 22.99 6.80
CA ALA A 688 -5.05 22.75 6.60
C ALA A 688 -5.40 22.61 5.10
N ALA A 689 -4.82 23.44 4.25
CA ALA A 689 -5.01 23.36 2.80
C ALA A 689 -4.48 22.03 2.22
N LEU A 690 -3.28 21.60 2.63
CA LEU A 690 -2.71 20.34 2.16
C LEU A 690 -3.46 19.13 2.70
N LEU A 691 -3.86 19.14 3.99
CA LEU A 691 -4.69 18.10 4.59
C LEU A 691 -6.04 17.97 3.89
N GLN A 692 -6.72 19.09 3.63
CA GLN A 692 -7.99 19.09 2.89
C GLN A 692 -7.82 18.53 1.48
N THR A 693 -6.70 18.83 0.82
CA THR A 693 -6.36 18.28 -0.50
C THR A 693 -6.20 16.76 -0.41
N MET A 694 -5.40 16.28 0.55
CA MET A 694 -5.20 14.85 0.84
C MET A 694 -6.53 14.10 1.09
N ILE A 695 -7.45 14.70 1.87
CA ILE A 695 -8.79 14.16 2.15
C ILE A 695 -9.63 14.09 0.87
N THR A 696 -9.68 15.20 0.13
CA THR A 696 -10.53 15.34 -1.08
C THR A 696 -10.10 14.35 -2.16
N THR A 697 -8.80 14.19 -2.40
CA THR A 697 -8.25 13.23 -3.37
C THR A 697 -8.67 11.80 -3.03
N ARG A 698 -8.63 11.41 -1.75
CA ARG A 698 -8.97 10.05 -1.31
C ARG A 698 -10.46 9.77 -1.30
N ILE A 699 -11.29 10.74 -0.90
CA ILE A 699 -12.75 10.64 -1.04
C ILE A 699 -13.13 10.46 -2.51
N ARG A 700 -12.51 11.22 -3.42
CA ARG A 700 -12.72 11.07 -4.86
C ARG A 700 -12.36 9.66 -5.34
N ALA A 701 -11.18 9.15 -4.97
CA ALA A 701 -10.74 7.80 -5.34
C ALA A 701 -11.69 6.71 -4.82
N LEU A 702 -12.14 6.83 -3.56
CA LEU A 702 -13.11 5.91 -2.96
C LEU A 702 -14.47 5.95 -3.65
N LYS A 703 -14.91 7.09 -4.20
CA LYS A 703 -16.19 7.20 -4.92
C LYS A 703 -16.11 6.72 -6.37
N GLN A 704 -14.99 6.94 -7.04
CA GLN A 704 -14.85 6.71 -8.48
C GLN A 704 -14.17 5.39 -8.84
N GLN A 705 -13.21 4.97 -8.01
CA GLN A 705 -12.34 3.82 -8.27
C GLN A 705 -12.42 2.77 -7.15
N HIS A 706 -13.26 3.00 -6.14
CA HIS A 706 -13.55 2.11 -5.02
C HIS A 706 -12.28 1.54 -4.33
N GLY A 707 -11.31 2.41 -4.07
CA GLY A 707 -10.06 2.02 -3.39
C GLY A 707 -9.17 3.22 -3.05
N LEU A 708 -8.15 2.96 -2.23
CA LEU A 708 -7.09 3.90 -1.88
C LEU A 708 -5.75 3.47 -2.50
N TYR A 709 -4.97 4.41 -2.99
CA TYR A 709 -3.78 4.15 -3.80
C TYR A 709 -2.54 4.78 -3.17
N GLU A 710 -1.37 4.19 -3.41
CA GLU A 710 -0.08 4.66 -2.89
C GLU A 710 0.25 6.08 -3.36
N ALA A 711 -0.10 6.37 -4.62
CA ALA A 711 0.06 7.67 -5.26
C ALA A 711 -1.19 8.04 -6.09
N TYR A 712 -1.27 9.32 -6.46
CA TYR A 712 -2.35 9.85 -7.28
C TYR A 712 -1.80 10.76 -8.37
N ASN A 713 -2.53 10.86 -9.48
CA ASN A 713 -2.27 11.83 -10.52
C ASN A 713 -2.46 13.25 -9.96
N ALA A 714 -1.43 14.11 -10.09
CA ALA A 714 -1.43 15.45 -9.51
C ALA A 714 -2.52 16.39 -10.07
N ASP A 715 -2.95 16.14 -11.31
CA ASP A 715 -3.86 17.00 -12.07
C ASP A 715 -5.29 16.43 -12.18
N THR A 716 -5.46 15.09 -12.17
CA THR A 716 -6.78 14.43 -12.31
C THR A 716 -7.28 13.76 -11.03
N GLY A 717 -6.38 13.47 -10.09
CA GLY A 717 -6.68 12.76 -8.84
C GLY A 717 -6.97 11.26 -9.04
N GLU A 718 -6.68 10.71 -10.21
CA GLU A 718 -6.77 9.26 -10.47
C GLU A 718 -5.74 8.49 -9.63
N GLY A 719 -6.11 7.30 -9.18
CA GLY A 719 -5.23 6.46 -8.36
C GLY A 719 -4.14 5.83 -9.22
N LEU A 720 -2.91 5.79 -8.72
CA LEU A 720 -1.76 5.19 -9.39
C LEU A 720 -1.33 3.93 -8.63
N GLY A 721 -1.24 2.81 -9.35
CA GLY A 721 -0.87 1.50 -8.78
C GLY A 721 -2.08 0.61 -8.45
N ASP A 722 -1.85 -0.37 -7.58
CA ASP A 722 -2.90 -1.29 -7.12
C ASP A 722 -3.80 -0.60 -6.07
N PRO A 723 -5.10 -0.96 -5.99
CA PRO A 723 -6.00 -0.42 -4.97
C PRO A 723 -5.72 -1.00 -3.58
N ASP A 724 -6.23 -0.28 -2.59
CA ASP A 724 -6.11 -0.52 -1.16
C ASP A 724 -4.67 -0.71 -0.69
N GLU A 725 -3.78 0.14 -1.19
CA GLU A 725 -2.40 0.18 -0.77
C GLU A 725 -2.28 0.91 0.58
N LEU A 726 -1.51 0.35 1.51
CA LEU A 726 -1.44 0.76 2.91
C LEU A 726 -0.83 2.16 3.13
N MET A 727 0.05 2.65 2.25
CA MET A 727 0.54 4.03 2.18
C MET A 727 -0.52 5.01 1.66
N GLY A 728 -1.56 4.50 0.99
CA GLY A 728 -2.65 5.28 0.42
C GLY A 728 -3.71 5.71 1.42
N ILE A 729 -3.70 5.16 2.64
CA ILE A 729 -4.71 5.44 3.68
C ILE A 729 -4.74 6.93 4.07
N LEU A 730 -5.85 7.36 4.68
CA LEU A 730 -5.88 8.56 5.52
C LEU A 730 -5.38 8.19 6.92
N PRO A 731 -4.21 8.66 7.36
CA PRO A 731 -3.71 8.30 8.69
C PRO A 731 -4.56 8.96 9.77
N LEU A 732 -5.23 8.15 10.60
CA LEU A 732 -6.04 8.65 11.72
C LEU A 732 -5.19 9.47 12.68
N ASP A 733 -3.97 9.02 12.95
CA ASP A 733 -3.04 9.70 13.86
C ASP A 733 -2.64 11.10 13.37
N LEU A 734 -2.44 11.27 12.06
CA LEU A 734 -2.20 12.58 11.45
C LEU A 734 -3.41 13.50 11.64
N LEU A 735 -4.62 12.97 11.41
CA LEU A 735 -5.85 13.74 11.58
C LEU A 735 -6.06 14.16 13.04
N LEU A 736 -5.87 13.24 13.99
CA LEU A 736 -5.96 13.51 15.43
C LEU A 736 -4.94 14.56 15.89
N THR A 737 -3.73 14.51 15.32
CA THR A 737 -2.70 15.54 15.54
C THR A 737 -3.14 16.89 14.98
N ALA A 738 -3.71 16.92 13.77
CA ALA A 738 -4.20 18.14 13.11
C ALA A 738 -5.43 18.77 13.81
N VAL A 739 -6.19 18.00 14.59
CA VAL A 739 -7.26 18.53 15.45
C VAL A 739 -6.83 18.69 16.90
N GLY A 740 -5.55 18.43 17.20
CA GLY A 740 -4.92 18.69 18.49
C GLY A 740 -5.53 17.89 19.63
N MET A 741 -5.81 16.60 19.42
CA MET A 741 -6.28 15.72 20.49
C MET A 741 -5.72 14.30 20.37
N ARG A 742 -5.65 13.60 21.49
CA ARG A 742 -5.35 12.17 21.57
C ARG A 742 -6.01 11.56 22.80
N VAL A 743 -6.76 10.49 22.61
CA VAL A 743 -7.24 9.65 23.72
C VAL A 743 -6.14 8.66 24.06
N VAL A 744 -5.58 8.75 25.27
CA VAL A 744 -4.47 7.88 25.71
C VAL A 744 -5.04 6.63 26.36
N ASP A 745 -5.95 6.79 27.31
CA ASP A 745 -6.65 5.69 27.97
C ASP A 745 -8.03 6.15 28.47
N ALA A 746 -8.72 5.29 29.22
CA ALA A 746 -10.06 5.56 29.75
C ALA A 746 -10.15 6.75 30.74
N ARG A 747 -9.01 7.32 31.16
CA ARG A 747 -8.88 8.39 32.15
C ARG A 747 -7.97 9.52 31.69
N THR A 748 -7.23 9.35 30.60
CA THR A 748 -6.20 10.29 30.16
C THR A 748 -6.45 10.75 28.73
N VAL A 749 -6.51 12.07 28.53
CA VAL A 749 -6.58 12.72 27.22
C VAL A 749 -5.45 13.73 27.08
N ALA A 750 -4.72 13.67 25.98
CA ALA A 750 -3.79 14.72 25.59
C ALA A 750 -4.45 15.65 24.58
N TYR A 751 -4.15 16.94 24.66
CA TYR A 751 -4.69 17.97 23.77
C TYR A 751 -3.64 19.03 23.45
N GLY A 752 -3.74 19.63 22.26
CA GLY A 752 -2.73 20.53 21.72
C GLY A 752 -3.31 21.82 21.12
N PRO A 753 -2.44 22.68 20.57
CA PRO A 753 -2.81 23.99 20.04
C PRO A 753 -3.66 23.93 18.76
N ASP A 754 -3.54 22.87 17.97
CA ASP A 754 -3.95 22.91 16.57
C ASP A 754 -5.38 22.43 16.33
N PHE A 755 -6.10 23.10 15.42
CA PHE A 755 -7.36 22.64 14.88
C PHE A 755 -7.49 23.05 13.42
N LEU A 756 -7.35 22.10 12.50
CA LEU A 756 -7.30 22.40 11.06
C LEU A 756 -8.62 22.14 10.32
N LEU A 757 -9.63 21.55 10.97
CA LEU A 757 -10.91 21.25 10.32
C LEU A 757 -11.90 22.41 10.44
N LYS A 758 -12.87 22.44 9.52
CA LYS A 758 -13.94 23.45 9.53
C LYS A 758 -15.08 23.11 10.50
N GLN A 759 -15.32 21.82 10.70
CA GLN A 759 -16.39 21.30 11.54
C GLN A 759 -15.80 20.67 12.81
N PRO A 760 -16.54 20.67 13.94
CA PRO A 760 -16.13 19.95 15.14
C PRO A 760 -15.81 18.49 14.83
N PHE A 761 -14.76 17.97 15.47
CA PHE A 761 -14.35 16.58 15.32
C PHE A 761 -14.54 15.84 16.63
N THR A 762 -15.26 14.72 16.60
CA THR A 762 -15.51 13.89 17.77
C THR A 762 -14.93 12.49 17.56
N ILE A 763 -14.24 12.00 18.58
CA ILE A 763 -13.82 10.61 18.71
C ILE A 763 -14.38 10.02 20.00
N SER A 764 -14.93 8.81 19.92
CA SER A 764 -15.39 8.04 21.08
C SER A 764 -14.68 6.69 21.10
N THR A 765 -13.95 6.40 22.18
CA THR A 765 -13.23 5.12 22.36
C THR A 765 -13.03 4.84 23.84
N SER A 766 -13.03 3.57 24.24
CA SER A 766 -12.84 3.15 25.65
C SER A 766 -13.77 3.85 26.66
N GLY A 767 -14.97 4.23 26.22
CA GLY A 767 -15.95 4.98 27.02
C GLY A 767 -15.63 6.48 27.20
N VAL A 768 -14.50 6.96 26.66
CA VAL A 768 -14.15 8.39 26.59
C VAL A 768 -14.74 8.97 25.31
N LYS A 769 -15.39 10.12 25.42
CA LYS A 769 -15.82 10.94 24.28
C LYS A 769 -15.05 12.25 24.30
N VAL A 770 -14.36 12.57 23.20
CA VAL A 770 -13.63 13.82 23.04
C VAL A 770 -14.13 14.54 21.79
N THR A 771 -14.47 15.81 21.94
CA THR A 771 -14.90 16.69 20.84
C THR A 771 -13.98 17.90 20.78
N ALA A 772 -13.28 18.07 19.67
CA ALA A 772 -12.43 19.23 19.42
C ALA A 772 -13.10 20.25 18.51
N THR A 773 -12.83 21.51 18.81
CA THR A 773 -13.24 22.70 18.04
C THR A 773 -12.03 23.62 17.88
N ALA A 774 -12.22 24.76 17.19
CA ALA A 774 -11.17 25.77 17.07
C ALA A 774 -10.71 26.33 18.43
N ASP A 775 -11.62 26.45 19.40
CA ASP A 775 -11.34 27.16 20.67
C ASP A 775 -10.99 26.22 21.82
N LYS A 776 -11.54 25.00 21.83
CA LYS A 776 -11.44 24.08 22.97
C LYS A 776 -11.54 22.60 22.58
N VAL A 777 -11.16 21.74 23.52
CA VAL A 777 -11.35 20.29 23.51
C VAL A 777 -12.24 19.91 24.69
N SER A 778 -13.46 19.44 24.40
CA SER A 778 -14.43 18.97 25.40
C SER A 778 -14.28 17.47 25.59
N VAL A 779 -14.13 17.01 26.83
CA VAL A 779 -13.98 15.59 27.17
C VAL A 779 -15.09 15.12 28.11
N THR A 780 -15.56 13.89 27.91
CA THR A 780 -16.42 13.14 28.83
C THR A 780 -15.78 11.79 29.12
N PHE A 781 -15.51 11.51 30.39
CA PHE A 781 -14.91 10.26 30.87
C PHE A 781 -15.97 9.23 31.29
N PRO A 782 -15.62 7.93 31.35
CA PRO A 782 -16.49 6.87 31.87
C PRO A 782 -16.97 7.11 33.31
N SER A 783 -16.24 7.89 34.10
CA SER A 783 -16.64 8.31 35.46
C SER A 783 -17.85 9.23 35.48
N GLY A 784 -18.23 9.80 34.33
CA GLY A 784 -19.22 10.87 34.21
C GLY A 784 -18.62 12.27 34.35
N HIS A 785 -17.32 12.39 34.66
CA HIS A 785 -16.64 13.69 34.68
C HIS A 785 -16.57 14.28 33.26
N GLN A 786 -16.84 15.58 33.18
CA GLN A 786 -16.77 16.36 31.95
C GLN A 786 -15.92 17.60 32.18
N GLU A 787 -15.08 17.94 31.21
CA GLU A 787 -14.21 19.09 31.28
C GLU A 787 -14.09 19.76 29.90
N ASP A 788 -14.04 21.09 29.88
CA ASP A 788 -13.79 21.90 28.70
C ASP A 788 -12.36 22.45 28.74
N LEU A 789 -11.46 21.81 28.00
CA LEU A 789 -10.04 22.14 27.96
C LEU A 789 -9.78 23.25 26.94
N THR A 790 -9.39 24.43 27.42
CA THR A 790 -8.99 25.55 26.54
C THR A 790 -7.64 25.23 25.90
N ARG A 791 -7.52 25.40 24.58
CA ARG A 791 -6.29 25.09 23.85
C ARG A 791 -5.10 25.89 24.37
N GLN A 792 -3.96 25.22 24.51
CA GLN A 792 -2.70 25.79 25.00
C GLN A 792 -1.69 25.92 23.86
N SER A 793 -0.59 26.63 24.08
CA SER A 793 0.50 26.76 23.10
C SER A 793 1.20 25.44 22.79
N ASP A 794 1.21 24.53 23.75
CA ASP A 794 1.90 23.24 23.71
C ASP A 794 0.93 22.11 24.05
N TRP A 795 1.32 20.88 23.72
CA TRP A 795 0.57 19.70 24.12
C TRP A 795 0.53 19.55 25.65
N GLN A 796 -0.65 19.27 26.18
CA GLN A 796 -0.92 19.05 27.59
C GLN A 796 -1.65 17.72 27.79
N THR A 797 -1.56 17.18 29.00
CA THR A 797 -2.28 15.97 29.41
C THR A 797 -3.28 16.31 30.50
N PHE A 798 -4.52 15.86 30.35
CA PHE A 798 -5.55 15.93 31.37
C PHE A 798 -5.91 14.53 31.84
N ILE A 799 -5.91 14.35 33.16
CA ILE A 799 -6.24 13.08 33.84
C ILE A 799 -7.54 13.29 34.61
N ASP A 800 -8.51 12.39 34.42
CA ASP A 800 -9.78 12.40 35.14
C ASP A 800 -9.55 12.47 36.67
N PRO A 801 -9.97 13.56 37.34
CA PRO A 801 -9.76 13.75 38.77
C PRO A 801 -10.63 12.82 39.63
N THR A 802 -11.60 12.12 39.04
CA THR A 802 -12.47 11.21 39.76
C THR A 802 -11.67 10.00 40.26
N PRO A 803 -11.75 9.64 41.56
CA PRO A 803 -11.06 8.47 42.10
C PRO A 803 -11.48 7.20 41.36
N GLU A 804 -10.51 6.31 41.11
CA GLU A 804 -10.82 5.00 40.57
C GLU A 804 -11.81 4.28 41.49
N PRO A 805 -12.91 3.69 40.96
CA PRO A 805 -13.69 2.77 41.76
C PRO A 805 -12.74 1.65 42.22
N VAL A 806 -12.74 1.35 43.53
CA VAL A 806 -11.93 0.27 44.09
C VAL A 806 -12.21 -1.00 43.28
N LYS A 807 -11.25 -1.43 42.46
CA LYS A 807 -11.36 -2.71 41.75
C LYS A 807 -11.53 -3.77 42.84
N ALA A 808 -12.69 -4.42 42.88
CA ALA A 808 -12.83 -5.66 43.62
C ALA A 808 -11.70 -6.58 43.12
N VAL A 809 -10.89 -7.10 44.04
CA VAL A 809 -9.82 -8.04 43.71
C VAL A 809 -10.48 -9.29 43.16
N VAL A 810 -10.65 -9.34 41.85
CA VAL A 810 -10.91 -10.58 41.12
C VAL A 810 -9.53 -11.23 41.00
N PRO A 811 -9.32 -12.44 41.55
CA PRO A 811 -8.03 -13.12 41.40
C PRO A 811 -7.70 -13.24 39.91
N ALA A 812 -6.47 -12.85 39.55
CA ALA A 812 -5.99 -12.89 38.19
C ALA A 812 -6.12 -14.31 37.63
N GLU A 813 -7.02 -14.51 36.67
CA GLU A 813 -6.91 -15.65 35.77
C GLU A 813 -5.64 -15.44 34.93
N PRO A 814 -4.74 -16.44 34.84
CA PRO A 814 -3.55 -16.34 34.03
C PRO A 814 -3.97 -16.21 32.57
N SER A 815 -3.93 -15.00 32.03
CA SER A 815 -4.11 -14.72 30.61
C SER A 815 -2.79 -15.05 29.89
N LYS A 816 -2.49 -16.34 29.82
CA LYS A 816 -1.81 -16.94 28.69
C LYS A 816 -2.88 -17.76 27.99
N VAL A 817 -3.49 -17.21 26.95
CA VAL A 817 -4.02 -18.08 25.90
C VAL A 817 -2.79 -18.59 25.17
N GLU A 818 -2.20 -19.65 25.71
CA GLU A 818 -1.43 -20.58 24.89
C GLU A 818 -2.44 -21.08 23.88
N ILE A 819 -2.32 -20.62 22.63
CA ILE A 819 -3.01 -21.25 21.52
C ILE A 819 -2.40 -22.64 21.44
N GLU A 820 -3.04 -23.61 22.07
CA GLU A 820 -2.72 -25.01 21.87
C GLU A 820 -2.98 -25.28 20.38
N LEU A 821 -1.90 -25.40 19.62
CA LEU A 821 -1.93 -25.74 18.21
C LEU A 821 -2.72 -27.04 18.09
N PRO A 822 -3.85 -27.11 17.35
CA PRO A 822 -4.36 -28.39 16.94
C PRO A 822 -3.24 -29.06 16.14
N PRO A 823 -2.88 -30.33 16.43
CA PRO A 823 -1.93 -31.03 15.60
C PRO A 823 -2.46 -31.03 14.15
N PRO A 824 -1.58 -30.92 13.14
CA PRO A 824 -2.01 -31.12 11.76
C PRO A 824 -2.74 -32.46 11.67
N PRO A 825 -3.81 -32.58 10.86
CA PRO A 825 -4.48 -33.86 10.68
C PRO A 825 -3.43 -34.89 10.24
N VAL A 826 -3.13 -35.82 11.14
CA VAL A 826 -2.31 -36.98 10.86
C VAL A 826 -3.18 -37.87 9.98
N THR A 827 -2.88 -37.90 8.68
CA THR A 827 -3.33 -38.97 7.81
C THR A 827 -2.66 -40.26 8.26
N ASP A 828 -3.33 -40.98 9.16
CA ASP A 828 -2.98 -42.36 9.48
C ASP A 828 -3.41 -43.25 8.30
N ILE A 829 -2.58 -43.26 7.25
CA ILE A 829 -2.69 -44.22 6.16
C ILE A 829 -1.81 -45.41 6.57
N GLY A 830 -2.32 -46.17 7.54
CA GLY A 830 -1.52 -47.14 8.28
C GLY A 830 -2.17 -48.50 8.52
N GLU A 831 -3.34 -48.81 7.96
CA GLU A 831 -3.88 -50.19 8.06
C GLU A 831 -4.97 -50.48 7.03
N GLN A 832 -4.58 -50.66 5.76
CA GLN A 832 -5.23 -51.54 4.78
C GLN A 832 -4.58 -51.32 3.42
N LEU A 833 -3.65 -52.19 3.05
CA LEU A 833 -3.40 -52.67 1.68
C LEU A 833 -2.24 -53.68 1.75
N LYS A 834 -2.62 -54.96 1.83
CA LYS A 834 -1.70 -56.08 1.59
C LYS A 834 -1.58 -56.31 0.08
N ALA A 835 -0.33 -56.52 -0.36
CA ALA A 835 0.13 -57.23 -1.56
C ALA A 835 -0.09 -56.56 -2.92
N GLU A 836 0.99 -56.08 -3.54
CA GLU A 836 1.73 -56.82 -4.58
C GLU A 836 3.12 -56.21 -4.81
N GLU A 837 4.16 -57.05 -4.81
CA GLU A 837 5.57 -56.68 -4.98
C GLU A 837 5.92 -56.41 -6.46
N ALA A 838 6.73 -55.36 -6.70
CA ALA A 838 7.58 -55.25 -7.88
C ALA A 838 8.94 -54.62 -7.48
N PRO A 839 10.06 -55.02 -8.10
CA PRO A 839 11.38 -55.00 -7.46
C PRO A 839 12.09 -53.64 -7.52
N ALA A 840 12.87 -53.37 -6.48
CA ALA A 840 13.72 -52.19 -6.34
C ALA A 840 14.90 -52.18 -7.33
N PRO A 841 15.28 -51.02 -7.89
CA PRO A 841 16.60 -50.85 -8.48
C PRO A 841 17.62 -50.39 -7.41
N THR A 842 18.76 -51.05 -7.47
CA THR A 842 19.97 -50.89 -6.66
C THR A 842 20.62 -49.51 -6.81
N VAL A 843 21.04 -48.92 -5.68
CA VAL A 843 21.94 -47.75 -5.63
C VAL A 843 23.37 -48.25 -5.42
N PRO A 844 24.33 -47.97 -6.32
CA PRO A 844 25.74 -48.19 -6.03
C PRO A 844 26.33 -46.99 -5.29
N VAL A 845 27.00 -47.29 -4.19
CA VAL A 845 27.90 -46.39 -3.45
C VAL A 845 29.12 -46.09 -4.33
N ILE A 846 29.48 -44.82 -4.50
CA ILE A 846 30.76 -44.42 -5.12
C ILE A 846 31.60 -43.65 -4.09
N VAL A 847 32.80 -44.19 -3.90
CA VAL A 847 33.91 -43.73 -3.07
C VAL A 847 34.61 -42.55 -3.76
N ILE A 848 34.98 -41.54 -2.96
CA ILE A 848 35.67 -40.31 -3.38
C ILE A 848 37.15 -40.60 -3.66
N SER A 849 37.63 -40.21 -4.85
CA SER A 849 39.05 -39.92 -5.09
C SER A 849 39.25 -39.06 -6.34
N ASP A 850 40.14 -38.08 -6.19
CA ASP A 850 40.88 -37.22 -7.15
C ASP A 850 40.42 -35.75 -7.31
N PRO A 851 41.29 -34.72 -7.07
CA PRO A 851 40.90 -33.30 -6.96
C PRO A 851 41.19 -32.40 -8.18
N ASP A 852 41.47 -32.93 -9.38
CA ASP A 852 41.91 -32.11 -10.53
C ASP A 852 40.96 -32.13 -11.76
N THR A 853 39.64 -31.98 -11.58
CA THR A 853 38.71 -31.77 -12.72
C THR A 853 37.73 -30.61 -12.46
N PRO A 854 37.59 -29.63 -13.37
CA PRO A 854 36.61 -28.56 -13.20
C PRO A 854 35.17 -29.09 -13.37
N PRO A 855 34.19 -28.59 -12.61
CA PRO A 855 32.82 -29.09 -12.67
C PRO A 855 32.14 -28.71 -14.00
N PRO A 856 31.19 -29.53 -14.50
CA PRO A 856 30.42 -29.19 -15.69
C PRO A 856 29.45 -28.03 -15.42
N THR A 857 29.32 -27.13 -16.39
CA THR A 857 28.35 -26.03 -16.40
C THR A 857 26.92 -26.54 -16.35
N LEU A 858 26.14 -26.05 -15.37
CA LEU A 858 24.69 -26.21 -15.30
C LEU A 858 24.00 -25.46 -16.46
N PRO A 859 22.94 -26.00 -17.07
CA PRO A 859 22.15 -25.26 -18.06
C PRO A 859 21.39 -24.10 -17.41
N GLU A 860 21.37 -22.95 -18.09
CA GLU A 860 20.65 -21.74 -17.68
C GLU A 860 19.16 -22.02 -17.43
N ALA A 861 18.63 -21.46 -16.33
CA ALA A 861 17.20 -21.42 -16.08
C ALA A 861 16.49 -20.57 -17.15
N PRO A 862 15.30 -20.97 -17.63
CA PRO A 862 14.55 -20.16 -18.58
C PRO A 862 14.12 -18.84 -17.93
N PRO A 863 14.08 -17.72 -18.69
CA PRO A 863 13.68 -16.42 -18.15
C PRO A 863 12.21 -16.42 -17.73
N PRO A 864 11.83 -15.61 -16.72
CA PRO A 864 10.44 -15.48 -16.28
C PRO A 864 9.55 -14.93 -17.41
N ALA A 865 8.35 -15.47 -17.54
CA ALA A 865 7.35 -15.00 -18.49
C ALA A 865 6.92 -13.56 -18.12
N VAL A 866 7.15 -12.64 -19.04
CA VAL A 866 6.73 -11.23 -18.94
C VAL A 866 5.27 -11.12 -19.37
N ILE A 867 4.42 -10.62 -18.48
CA ILE A 867 3.05 -10.21 -18.80
C ILE A 867 3.15 -8.87 -19.56
N PRO A 868 2.63 -8.74 -20.79
CA PRO A 868 2.65 -7.46 -21.48
C PRO A 868 1.68 -6.48 -20.82
N VAL A 869 2.19 -5.29 -20.50
CA VAL A 869 1.39 -4.12 -20.15
C VAL A 869 0.65 -3.68 -21.42
N VAL A 870 -0.67 -3.77 -21.41
CA VAL A 870 -1.51 -3.26 -22.50
C VAL A 870 -1.50 -1.73 -22.42
N SER A 871 -0.72 -1.10 -23.29
CA SER A 871 -0.87 0.32 -23.59
C SER A 871 -2.22 0.52 -24.26
N LYS A 872 -3.12 1.33 -23.67
CA LYS A 872 -4.27 1.87 -24.39
C LYS A 872 -3.74 2.73 -25.54
N LYS A 873 -3.71 2.17 -26.74
CA LYS A 873 -3.59 2.95 -27.97
C LYS A 873 -5.00 3.37 -28.38
N ASP A 874 -5.14 4.65 -28.71
CA ASP A 874 -6.29 5.21 -29.41
C ASP A 874 -6.62 4.36 -30.64
N GLU A 875 -7.79 3.73 -30.63
CA GLU A 875 -8.47 3.25 -31.83
C GLU A 875 -9.76 4.05 -32.00
N THR A 876 -9.69 5.00 -32.93
CA THR A 876 -10.87 5.61 -33.54
C THR A 876 -11.55 4.54 -34.38
N MET A 877 -12.74 4.10 -33.92
CA MET A 877 -13.56 3.15 -34.65
C MET A 877 -14.51 3.92 -35.59
N GLU A 878 -14.18 3.95 -36.89
CA GLU A 878 -15.14 4.27 -37.95
C GLU A 878 -16.21 3.19 -37.99
N ILE A 879 -17.47 3.59 -37.74
CA ILE A 879 -18.64 2.73 -37.86
C ILE A 879 -18.95 2.57 -39.36
N ALA A 880 -18.49 1.48 -39.96
CA ALA A 880 -18.96 1.03 -41.27
C ALA A 880 -20.31 0.30 -41.10
N VAL A 881 -21.41 1.03 -41.28
CA VAL A 881 -22.75 0.44 -41.41
C VAL A 881 -22.91 -0.08 -42.83
N SER A 882 -23.01 -1.40 -42.99
CA SER A 882 -23.43 -2.03 -44.23
C SER A 882 -24.97 -1.97 -44.34
N HIS A 883 -25.46 -1.11 -45.24
CA HIS A 883 -26.85 -1.16 -45.69
C HIS A 883 -26.98 -2.11 -46.89
N THR A 884 -27.80 -3.14 -46.72
CA THR A 884 -28.43 -3.86 -47.84
C THR A 884 -29.60 -3.05 -48.35
N ASP A 885 -29.53 -2.76 -49.65
CA ASP A 885 -30.42 -1.96 -50.46
C ASP A 885 -31.59 -2.85 -50.95
N GLU A 886 -32.84 -2.51 -50.62
CA GLU A 886 -34.00 -2.85 -51.45
C GLU A 886 -34.90 -1.61 -51.61
N ARG A 887 -35.05 -1.25 -52.89
CA ARG A 887 -35.74 -0.08 -53.44
C ARG A 887 -37.25 -0.12 -53.19
N LYS A 888 -37.87 1.06 -53.06
CA LYS A 888 -38.83 1.61 -54.04
C LYS A 888 -39.41 3.00 -53.68
N ASP A 889 -39.32 3.89 -54.68
CA ASP A 889 -40.30 4.90 -55.15
C ASP A 889 -40.65 6.17 -54.33
N GLU A 890 -39.97 7.29 -54.68
CA GLU A 890 -40.48 8.61 -55.15
C GLU A 890 -41.38 9.55 -54.26
N PRO A 891 -41.49 10.89 -54.51
CA PRO A 891 -40.85 11.94 -53.67
C PRO A 891 -41.81 13.09 -53.18
N PRO A 892 -41.38 14.36 -52.90
CA PRO A 892 -41.61 15.13 -51.66
C PRO A 892 -42.72 16.23 -51.77
N PRO A 893 -42.98 17.06 -50.73
CA PRO A 893 -42.59 18.49 -50.81
C PRO A 893 -42.32 19.17 -49.42
N SER A 894 -41.28 20.01 -49.27
CA SER A 894 -41.19 21.49 -49.44
C SER A 894 -41.55 22.38 -48.22
N SER A 895 -40.54 23.16 -47.80
CA SER A 895 -40.56 24.59 -47.39
C SER A 895 -41.41 25.09 -46.20
N SER A 896 -40.75 25.71 -45.21
CA SER A 896 -40.79 27.18 -44.99
C SER A 896 -39.95 27.62 -43.76
N ASP A 897 -38.94 28.44 -44.06
CA ASP A 897 -38.26 29.47 -43.22
C ASP A 897 -39.24 30.44 -42.50
N PRO A 898 -38.79 31.47 -41.73
CA PRO A 898 -37.61 31.64 -40.85
C PRO A 898 -37.98 32.38 -39.53
N GLU A 899 -37.04 32.55 -38.58
CA GLU A 899 -36.71 33.85 -37.96
C GLU A 899 -35.63 33.71 -36.85
N SER A 900 -34.60 34.56 -36.96
CA SER A 900 -33.48 34.81 -36.01
C SER A 900 -33.82 36.08 -35.18
N PRO A 901 -32.91 36.73 -34.39
CA PRO A 901 -31.53 36.41 -33.97
C PRO A 901 -31.27 36.64 -32.44
N SER A 902 -30.15 36.22 -31.86
CA SER A 902 -29.03 37.15 -31.54
C SER A 902 -27.79 36.41 -30.99
N THR A 903 -26.79 36.34 -31.86
CA THR A 903 -25.32 36.44 -31.69
C THR A 903 -24.73 36.84 -30.33
N PHE A 904 -23.60 36.21 -29.93
CA PHE A 904 -22.27 36.86 -29.88
C PHE A 904 -21.10 35.82 -29.88
N LYS A 905 -20.00 36.19 -30.54
CA LYS A 905 -18.85 35.38 -31.04
C LYS A 905 -17.58 35.45 -30.13
N ILE A 906 -16.83 34.34 -29.92
CA ILE A 906 -15.45 33.95 -30.39
C ILE A 906 -14.34 34.99 -30.04
N PRO A 907 -13.13 34.62 -29.50
CA PRO A 907 -12.18 33.84 -30.29
C PRO A 907 -11.16 32.87 -29.68
N VAL A 908 -10.77 31.99 -30.60
CA VAL A 908 -9.61 31.07 -30.68
C VAL A 908 -8.30 31.84 -30.91
N LYS A 909 -7.21 31.34 -30.31
CA LYS A 909 -5.81 31.32 -30.79
C LYS A 909 -5.21 30.02 -30.24
N GLY A 910 -4.51 29.13 -30.95
CA GLY A 910 -3.86 29.24 -32.25
C GLY A 910 -2.35 29.49 -32.13
N GLU A 911 -1.61 28.54 -31.55
CA GLU A 911 -0.35 27.93 -32.02
C GLU A 911 0.12 26.85 -31.03
#